data_AF-B9XQZ3-F1
#
_entry.id   AF-B9XQZ3-F1
#
_cell.length_a   1.000
_cell.length_b   1.000
_cell.length_c   1.000
_cell.angle_alpha   90.00
_cell.angle_beta   90.00
_cell.angle_gamma   90.00
#
_symmetry.space_group_name_H-M   'P 1'
#
loop_
_entity.id
_entity.type
_entity.pdbx_description
1 polymer ?
#
loop_
_entity_poly.entity_id
_entity_poly.type
_entity_poly.pdbx_seq_one_letter_code
_entity_poly.pdbx_strand_id
1 'polypeptide(L)'
;MKARTLEIQMNKRASWSVAILAAIIASLIFTTSGLAQMPPSPWKKGAPFPEPDEEYYGVACNGKMYVMSGWGDGKARGVNYEYDADGDKWTKKTSMPLRAHHPALAAYNGKIYVFGGFVAPEKSPMPIGAAWQPIDNVWEYDPAVDSWKELAPLPGKRGAAVAVEVRGKIYVIGGATTVEGSKTPFFTFMGPCNVLAANDAYDPATDKWESRKPMAVPRNHTFAAAINNKIYVIGGRTGHAFIMSASNTDAVEEYDPANDVWSAPKERMPTARSGGASGTDGRLIYVAGGEVTTRALVGAFRAIEAYDPAINSWMTLPPMPMPRHGVAGAVIGNRFYLASGMIQSAGALVMQDPKLEVHTSSTDILEIPGGKSEAATGRSEAATGKSDAATGKSETETGKSEGRAASDQGQTKVRIRYDIKSPEGQKMLQKYARAVMLMRKLPQSDTHSWQWWWNTHWMKGYPVVMWEESMKVKTDAIASLPSSVQSLAEATWDGCQAHPMNPDNPEQYQEWFIWPWHRLMLYQFEQTIREVSQDDDFTLPYWNPVTGNEADLSLPFALRDPASELFNSTRYPWVNGGERLDKPVMGWLSLDCLNEKFYIDSPTGALGFCNRLDQNPHFFTHIALGGDMADFSTVGGDPIFYLHHANLDRIWESWNRLGNSNPADPRFLNRKFTYADRNGKRVDMPIGAGNRTAQLGYEYDNYAKPPKPESSLTVRASPANPASDAPSSVATPAPAWNLPDGSGKTVSLSKYRGRPLVLIFYEGSGCVRCAGLLKSFAKQAREFADGGIDLVAIGTDSPEDLKKSQADSQAEGTVPFPLLSDAKLDVFKAYRCVDFDNQPLHGIFLIDAQGRVRSQRISDQPFNDPALVLKEAKQLTSAVAVR
;
A
#
# COMPACT_ATOMS: atom_id res chain seq x y z
N MET A 1 -41.16 20.01 71.31
CA MET A 1 -41.25 20.35 69.87
C MET A 1 -40.03 19.98 69.03
N LYS A 2 -38.81 19.79 69.57
CA LYS A 2 -37.64 19.39 68.75
C LYS A 2 -37.51 17.89 68.45
N ALA A 3 -38.22 17.00 69.16
CA ALA A 3 -38.18 15.55 68.90
C ALA A 3 -39.12 15.09 67.77
N ARG A 4 -40.28 15.74 67.59
CA ARG A 4 -41.26 15.37 66.54
C ARG A 4 -40.82 15.74 65.12
N THR A 5 -39.84 16.64 64.95
CA THR A 5 -39.39 17.09 63.63
C THR A 5 -38.34 16.16 63.01
N LEU A 6 -37.59 15.40 63.81
CA LEU A 6 -36.63 14.41 63.30
C LEU A 6 -37.30 13.11 62.84
N GLU A 7 -38.37 12.68 63.52
CA GLU A 7 -39.10 11.45 63.18
C GLU A 7 -39.81 11.55 61.81
N ILE A 8 -40.30 12.75 61.46
CA ILE A 8 -40.99 12.99 60.17
C ILE A 8 -40.00 13.05 58.99
N GLN A 9 -38.75 13.45 59.21
CA GLN A 9 -37.72 13.45 58.16
C GLN A 9 -37.09 12.07 57.90
N MET A 10 -36.99 11.22 58.93
CA MET A 10 -36.48 9.85 58.76
C MET A 10 -37.47 8.93 58.03
N ASN A 11 -38.77 9.05 58.30
CA ASN A 11 -39.79 8.24 57.61
C ASN A 11 -39.96 8.60 56.12
N LYS A 12 -39.68 9.84 55.71
CA LYS A 12 -39.70 10.24 54.29
C LYS A 12 -38.48 9.73 53.52
N ARG A 13 -37.31 9.57 54.14
CA ARG A 13 -36.14 8.97 53.46
C ARG A 13 -36.28 7.46 53.30
N ALA A 14 -36.85 6.76 54.29
CA ALA A 14 -37.12 5.33 54.18
C ALA A 14 -38.17 4.99 53.10
N SER A 15 -39.22 5.80 52.93
CA SER A 15 -40.24 5.54 51.90
C SER A 15 -39.72 5.76 50.48
N TRP A 16 -38.76 6.67 50.28
CA TRP A 16 -38.12 6.91 48.99
C TRP A 16 -37.13 5.81 48.62
N SER A 17 -36.37 5.29 49.59
CA SER A 17 -35.46 4.17 49.34
C SER A 17 -36.18 2.87 48.99
N VAL A 18 -37.35 2.59 49.60
CA VAL A 18 -38.16 1.40 49.29
C VAL A 18 -38.87 1.54 47.93
N ALA A 19 -39.34 2.74 47.57
CA ALA A 19 -39.93 3.00 46.26
C ALA A 19 -38.91 2.90 45.11
N ILE A 20 -37.68 3.37 45.31
CA ILE A 20 -36.59 3.24 44.34
C ILE A 20 -36.15 1.78 44.20
N LEU A 21 -36.07 1.02 45.30
CA LEU A 21 -35.72 -0.40 45.25
C LEU A 21 -36.83 -1.23 44.58
N ALA A 22 -38.10 -0.93 44.83
CA ALA A 22 -39.23 -1.57 44.16
C ALA A 22 -39.31 -1.23 42.66
N ALA A 23 -38.97 0.01 42.27
CA ALA A 23 -38.86 0.40 40.86
C ALA A 23 -37.68 -0.29 40.17
N ILE A 24 -36.55 -0.47 40.85
CA ILE A 24 -35.38 -1.20 40.33
C ILE A 24 -35.69 -2.70 40.18
N ILE A 25 -36.39 -3.30 41.14
CA ILE A 25 -36.82 -4.71 41.08
C ILE A 25 -37.90 -4.92 40.00
N ALA A 26 -38.87 -4.01 39.86
CA ALA A 26 -39.83 -4.05 38.75
C ALA A 26 -39.14 -3.85 37.38
N SER A 27 -38.11 -3.02 37.31
CA SER A 27 -37.30 -2.85 36.09
C SER A 27 -36.47 -4.10 35.77
N LEU A 28 -35.98 -4.81 36.79
CA LEU A 28 -35.24 -6.07 36.63
C LEU A 28 -36.14 -7.24 36.24
N ILE A 29 -37.41 -7.24 36.67
CA ILE A 29 -38.39 -8.29 36.30
C ILE A 29 -38.95 -8.07 34.89
N PHE A 30 -38.95 -6.84 34.36
CA PHE A 30 -39.28 -6.58 32.95
C PHE A 30 -38.10 -6.75 31.97
N THR A 31 -36.88 -7.01 32.44
CA THR A 31 -35.73 -7.32 31.57
C THR A 31 -35.54 -8.81 31.25
N THR A 32 -36.28 -9.72 31.89
CA THR A 32 -36.12 -11.18 31.66
C THR A 32 -37.09 -11.78 30.64
N SER A 33 -37.92 -10.96 29.98
CA SER A 33 -38.82 -11.40 28.89
C SER A 33 -38.41 -10.88 27.51
N GLY A 34 -37.29 -10.13 27.42
CA GLY A 34 -36.71 -9.62 26.17
C GLY A 34 -35.51 -10.42 25.65
N LEU A 35 -35.12 -11.50 26.32
CA LEU A 35 -34.15 -12.49 25.77
C LEU A 35 -34.88 -13.50 24.88
N ALA A 36 -35.74 -13.01 24.00
CA ALA A 36 -36.31 -13.76 22.89
C ALA A 36 -35.71 -13.18 21.60
N GLN A 37 -34.75 -13.94 21.04
CA GLN A 37 -34.21 -13.85 19.69
C GLN A 37 -33.48 -12.54 19.33
N MET A 38 -32.14 -12.57 19.43
CA MET A 38 -31.36 -11.85 18.41
C MET A 38 -31.90 -12.28 17.04
N PRO A 39 -32.18 -11.35 16.11
CA PRO A 39 -32.58 -11.73 14.76
C PRO A 39 -31.51 -12.69 14.21
N PRO A 40 -31.92 -13.81 13.59
CA PRO A 40 -30.96 -14.75 13.03
C PRO A 40 -30.01 -14.00 12.08
N SER A 41 -28.73 -14.34 12.14
CA SER A 41 -27.74 -13.78 11.21
C SER A 41 -28.28 -13.91 9.77
N PRO A 42 -28.27 -12.84 8.97
CA PRO A 42 -28.68 -12.92 7.56
C PRO A 42 -27.69 -13.74 6.72
N TRP A 43 -26.59 -14.17 7.34
CA TRP A 43 -25.56 -15.02 6.77
C TRP A 43 -25.83 -16.49 7.03
N LYS A 44 -25.76 -17.27 5.95
CA LYS A 44 -25.68 -18.73 5.98
C LYS A 44 -24.29 -19.17 5.49
N LYS A 45 -23.81 -20.28 6.04
CA LYS A 45 -22.61 -20.96 5.53
C LYS A 45 -23.05 -22.01 4.52
N GLY A 46 -22.38 -22.05 3.37
CA GLY A 46 -22.42 -23.17 2.43
C GLY A 46 -21.24 -24.12 2.65
N ALA A 47 -21.16 -25.15 1.82
CA ALA A 47 -20.06 -26.10 1.78
C ALA A 47 -18.73 -25.37 1.54
N PRO A 48 -17.66 -25.77 2.26
CA PRO A 48 -16.38 -25.11 2.17
C PRO A 48 -15.80 -25.22 0.75
N PHE A 49 -15.22 -24.13 0.28
CA PHE A 49 -14.51 -24.07 -1.00
C PHE A 49 -13.29 -25.00 -0.97
N PRO A 50 -13.09 -25.89 -1.97
CA PRO A 50 -12.08 -26.95 -1.88
C PRO A 50 -10.61 -26.48 -1.98
N GLU A 51 -10.33 -25.39 -2.70
CA GLU A 51 -8.96 -24.90 -2.95
C GLU A 51 -8.84 -23.43 -2.55
N PRO A 52 -8.84 -23.09 -1.25
CA PRO A 52 -8.85 -21.71 -0.78
C PRO A 52 -7.59 -20.94 -1.22
N ASP A 53 -7.83 -19.81 -1.86
CA ASP A 53 -6.80 -18.91 -2.41
C ASP A 53 -7.40 -17.52 -2.70
N GLU A 54 -6.60 -16.60 -3.23
CA GLU A 54 -7.03 -15.26 -3.66
C GLU A 54 -7.21 -15.12 -5.17
N GLU A 55 -7.72 -13.95 -5.58
CA GLU A 55 -7.94 -13.57 -6.98
C GLU A 55 -8.76 -14.59 -7.77
N TYR A 56 -9.76 -15.15 -7.08
CA TYR A 56 -10.82 -15.92 -7.68
C TYR A 56 -11.97 -15.02 -8.12
N TYR A 57 -12.49 -15.30 -9.30
CA TYR A 57 -13.56 -14.52 -9.91
C TYR A 57 -14.81 -15.39 -10.01
N GLY A 58 -15.93 -14.82 -9.57
CA GLY A 58 -17.21 -15.50 -9.50
C GLY A 58 -18.17 -15.02 -10.60
N VAL A 59 -18.96 -15.95 -11.16
CA VAL A 59 -20.05 -15.60 -12.08
C VAL A 59 -21.23 -16.56 -11.90
N ALA A 60 -22.46 -16.03 -11.98
CA ALA A 60 -23.67 -16.84 -11.99
C ALA A 60 -23.97 -17.31 -13.43
N CYS A 61 -24.18 -18.61 -13.62
CA CYS A 61 -24.60 -19.17 -14.91
C CYS A 61 -25.51 -20.38 -14.68
N ASN A 62 -26.64 -20.46 -15.37
CA ASN A 62 -27.63 -21.54 -15.26
C ASN A 62 -28.05 -21.86 -13.80
N GLY A 63 -28.24 -20.83 -12.97
CA GLY A 63 -28.64 -21.00 -11.57
C GLY A 63 -27.53 -21.49 -10.63
N LYS A 64 -26.29 -21.62 -11.13
CA LYS A 64 -25.12 -22.06 -10.36
C LYS A 64 -24.07 -20.96 -10.30
N MET A 65 -23.18 -21.04 -9.32
CA MET A 65 -22.01 -20.16 -9.23
C MET A 65 -20.80 -20.88 -9.80
N TYR A 66 -20.02 -20.20 -10.62
CA TYR A 66 -18.73 -20.68 -11.09
C TYR A 66 -17.63 -19.81 -10.51
N VAL A 67 -16.59 -20.46 -10.00
CA VAL A 67 -15.38 -19.85 -9.47
C VAL A 67 -14.22 -20.25 -10.39
N MET A 68 -13.61 -19.26 -11.03
CA MET A 68 -12.53 -19.46 -11.98
C MET A 68 -11.29 -18.66 -11.59
N SER A 69 -10.16 -19.01 -12.20
CA SER A 69 -8.87 -18.33 -12.05
C SER A 69 -8.10 -18.69 -10.78
N GLY A 70 -7.70 -17.74 -9.94
CA GLY A 70 -6.93 -17.92 -8.73
C GLY A 70 -5.46 -17.58 -8.86
N TRP A 71 -4.90 -17.11 -7.76
CA TRP A 71 -3.49 -16.75 -7.60
C TRP A 71 -2.99 -17.23 -6.25
N GLY A 72 -1.94 -18.05 -6.24
CA GLY A 72 -1.28 -18.48 -4.99
C GLY A 72 0.11 -19.02 -5.25
N ASP A 73 0.97 -18.94 -4.22
CA ASP A 73 2.42 -19.23 -4.32
C ASP A 73 3.11 -18.43 -5.47
N GLY A 74 2.60 -17.23 -5.73
CA GLY A 74 3.03 -16.35 -6.82
C GLY A 74 2.75 -16.88 -8.23
N LYS A 75 1.79 -17.80 -8.39
CA LYS A 75 1.43 -18.43 -9.67
C LYS A 75 -0.08 -18.43 -9.90
N ALA A 76 -0.48 -18.33 -11.16
CA ALA A 76 -1.87 -18.53 -11.55
C ALA A 76 -2.31 -19.99 -11.36
N ARG A 77 -3.46 -20.20 -10.72
CA ARG A 77 -4.04 -21.54 -10.50
C ARG A 77 -4.85 -22.00 -11.71
N GLY A 78 -5.67 -21.12 -12.28
CA GLY A 78 -6.52 -21.42 -13.44
C GLY A 78 -7.63 -22.44 -13.14
N VAL A 79 -8.16 -22.44 -11.91
CA VAL A 79 -9.20 -23.38 -11.50
C VAL A 79 -10.52 -23.11 -12.22
N ASN A 80 -11.42 -24.10 -12.17
CA ASN A 80 -12.81 -23.95 -12.56
C ASN A 80 -13.66 -24.83 -11.64
N TYR A 81 -14.48 -24.21 -10.81
CA TYR A 81 -15.33 -24.87 -9.83
C TYR A 81 -16.77 -24.43 -10.00
N GLU A 82 -17.68 -25.39 -10.04
CA GLU A 82 -19.13 -25.18 -10.04
C GLU A 82 -19.67 -25.38 -8.62
N TYR A 83 -20.48 -24.45 -8.14
CA TYR A 83 -21.24 -24.59 -6.90
C TYR A 83 -22.73 -24.74 -7.21
N ASP A 84 -23.26 -25.88 -6.79
CA ASP A 84 -24.68 -26.20 -6.79
C ASP A 84 -25.31 -25.69 -5.48
N ALA A 85 -26.10 -24.63 -5.59
CA ALA A 85 -26.74 -23.98 -4.45
C ALA A 85 -27.87 -24.81 -3.83
N ASP A 86 -28.49 -25.71 -4.60
CA ASP A 86 -29.58 -26.57 -4.13
C ASP A 86 -29.02 -27.78 -3.38
N GLY A 87 -27.95 -28.36 -3.93
CA GLY A 87 -27.24 -29.49 -3.33
C GLY A 87 -26.20 -29.11 -2.27
N ASP A 88 -25.94 -27.81 -2.08
CA ASP A 88 -24.84 -27.27 -1.26
C ASP A 88 -23.51 -27.98 -1.55
N LYS A 89 -23.08 -27.98 -2.82
CA LYS A 89 -21.96 -28.83 -3.26
C LYS A 89 -21.07 -28.16 -4.30
N TRP A 90 -19.76 -28.24 -4.07
CA TRP A 90 -18.72 -27.91 -5.04
C TRP A 90 -18.37 -29.10 -5.94
N THR A 91 -18.22 -28.84 -7.24
CA THR A 91 -17.74 -29.80 -8.24
C THR A 91 -16.60 -29.16 -9.03
N LYS A 92 -15.43 -29.81 -9.07
CA LYS A 92 -14.31 -29.38 -9.92
C LYS A 92 -14.65 -29.70 -11.38
N LYS A 93 -14.50 -28.71 -12.24
CA LYS A 93 -14.75 -28.78 -13.68
C LYS A 93 -13.44 -28.74 -14.46
N THR A 94 -13.49 -28.87 -15.78
CA THR A 94 -12.31 -28.72 -16.64
C THR A 94 -11.67 -27.34 -16.40
N SER A 95 -10.40 -27.34 -15.98
CA SER A 95 -9.63 -26.13 -15.67
C SER A 95 -9.39 -25.27 -16.91
N MET A 96 -9.04 -24.00 -16.71
CA MET A 96 -8.78 -23.07 -17.81
C MET A 96 -7.66 -23.58 -18.75
N PRO A 97 -7.77 -23.41 -20.08
CA PRO A 97 -6.75 -23.85 -21.04
C PRO A 97 -5.39 -23.19 -20.81
N LEU A 98 -5.39 -21.91 -20.41
CA LEU A 98 -4.22 -21.20 -19.92
C LEU A 98 -4.48 -20.78 -18.47
N ARG A 99 -3.53 -21.07 -17.59
CA ARG A 99 -3.59 -20.64 -16.20
C ARG A 99 -3.29 -19.14 -16.14
N ALA A 100 -4.34 -18.34 -15.98
CA ALA A 100 -4.25 -16.89 -15.83
C ALA A 100 -4.92 -16.43 -14.53
N HIS A 101 -4.45 -15.32 -14.00
CA HIS A 101 -5.03 -14.60 -12.86
C HIS A 101 -5.69 -13.28 -13.30
N HIS A 102 -6.64 -12.79 -12.53
CA HIS A 102 -7.36 -11.54 -12.79
C HIS A 102 -8.05 -11.43 -14.18
N PRO A 103 -8.72 -12.49 -14.70
CA PRO A 103 -9.50 -12.36 -15.92
C PRO A 103 -10.81 -11.60 -15.65
N ALA A 104 -11.41 -11.07 -16.71
CA ALA A 104 -12.78 -10.59 -16.67
C ALA A 104 -13.76 -11.72 -17.03
N LEU A 105 -14.86 -11.87 -16.28
CA LEU A 105 -15.86 -12.94 -16.48
C LEU A 105 -17.24 -12.36 -16.82
N ALA A 106 -17.93 -12.98 -17.78
CA ALA A 106 -19.35 -12.72 -18.04
C ALA A 106 -20.08 -14.02 -18.43
N ALA A 107 -21.35 -14.15 -18.03
CA ALA A 107 -22.21 -15.24 -18.49
C ALA A 107 -23.17 -14.75 -19.58
N TYR A 108 -23.35 -15.54 -20.63
CA TYR A 108 -24.29 -15.27 -21.70
C TYR A 108 -24.78 -16.57 -22.34
N ASN A 109 -26.10 -16.70 -22.56
CA ASN A 109 -26.74 -17.88 -23.16
C ASN A 109 -26.29 -19.23 -22.55
N GLY A 110 -26.17 -19.27 -21.23
CA GLY A 110 -25.80 -20.49 -20.50
C GLY A 110 -24.33 -20.89 -20.62
N LYS A 111 -23.49 -20.02 -21.20
CA LYS A 111 -22.03 -20.17 -21.30
C LYS A 111 -21.32 -19.09 -20.48
N ILE A 112 -20.04 -19.30 -20.23
CA ILE A 112 -19.18 -18.36 -19.49
C ILE A 112 -18.04 -17.93 -20.40
N TYR A 113 -17.79 -16.63 -20.46
CA TYR A 113 -16.73 -16.03 -21.24
C TYR A 113 -15.66 -15.48 -20.31
N VAL A 114 -14.41 -15.77 -20.62
CA VAL A 114 -13.22 -15.40 -19.85
C VAL A 114 -12.31 -14.57 -20.74
N PHE A 115 -12.03 -13.33 -20.32
CA PHE A 115 -11.29 -12.36 -21.13
C PHE A 115 -10.00 -11.91 -20.44
N GLY A 116 -8.88 -12.06 -21.13
CA GLY A 116 -7.60 -11.52 -20.72
C GLY A 116 -7.13 -12.05 -19.37
N GLY A 117 -6.49 -11.18 -18.61
CA GLY A 117 -5.85 -11.51 -17.34
C GLY A 117 -4.33 -11.34 -17.43
N PHE A 118 -3.65 -11.95 -16.47
CA PHE A 118 -2.21 -11.94 -16.34
C PHE A 118 -1.67 -13.36 -16.20
N VAL A 119 -0.44 -13.55 -16.68
CA VAL A 119 0.38 -14.74 -16.44
C VAL A 119 1.72 -14.34 -15.84
N ALA A 120 2.41 -15.27 -15.20
CA ALA A 120 3.79 -15.06 -14.82
C ALA A 120 4.67 -15.00 -16.08
N PRO A 121 5.60 -14.06 -16.21
CA PRO A 121 6.54 -14.02 -17.32
C PRO A 121 7.47 -15.24 -17.28
N GLU A 122 7.81 -15.77 -18.47
CA GLU A 122 8.69 -16.95 -18.61
C GLU A 122 10.12 -16.67 -18.09
N LYS A 123 10.58 -15.42 -18.24
CA LYS A 123 11.87 -14.93 -17.72
C LYS A 123 11.65 -13.59 -17.04
N SER A 124 12.02 -13.50 -15.77
CA SER A 124 11.99 -12.27 -14.99
C SER A 124 13.16 -12.25 -14.03
N PRO A 125 13.85 -11.10 -13.86
CA PRO A 125 14.85 -10.93 -12.80
C PRO A 125 14.20 -10.78 -11.40
N MET A 126 12.87 -10.68 -11.33
CA MET A 126 12.13 -10.50 -10.09
C MET A 126 11.63 -11.84 -9.52
N PRO A 127 11.41 -11.94 -8.19
CA PRO A 127 10.79 -13.11 -7.57
C PRO A 127 9.47 -13.52 -8.23
N ILE A 128 9.14 -14.81 -8.10
CA ILE A 128 7.85 -15.36 -8.53
C ILE A 128 6.74 -14.54 -7.87
N GLY A 129 5.79 -14.06 -8.68
CA GLY A 129 4.66 -13.26 -8.22
C GLY A 129 4.86 -11.74 -8.28
N ALA A 130 6.09 -11.26 -8.44
CA ALA A 130 6.41 -9.82 -8.47
C ALA A 130 6.29 -9.18 -9.87
N ALA A 131 5.93 -9.95 -10.89
CA ALA A 131 5.82 -9.52 -12.28
C ALA A 131 4.61 -10.13 -12.98
N TRP A 132 3.83 -9.30 -13.66
CA TRP A 132 2.58 -9.70 -14.33
C TRP A 132 2.65 -9.37 -15.82
N GLN A 133 2.46 -10.40 -16.65
CA GLN A 133 2.39 -10.31 -18.10
C GLN A 133 0.92 -10.30 -18.54
N PRO A 134 0.39 -9.19 -19.09
CA PRO A 134 -0.96 -9.15 -19.61
C PRO A 134 -1.13 -10.05 -20.83
N ILE A 135 -2.28 -10.70 -20.93
CA ILE A 135 -2.68 -11.53 -22.07
C ILE A 135 -3.94 -10.97 -22.75
N ASP A 136 -4.18 -11.41 -23.98
CA ASP A 136 -5.33 -11.06 -24.82
C ASP A 136 -6.22 -12.25 -25.16
N ASN A 137 -5.88 -13.45 -24.65
CA ASN A 137 -6.66 -14.65 -24.89
C ASN A 137 -8.11 -14.52 -24.38
N VAL A 138 -9.02 -15.16 -25.10
CA VAL A 138 -10.44 -15.19 -24.81
C VAL A 138 -10.93 -16.62 -24.94
N TRP A 139 -11.67 -17.09 -23.94
CA TRP A 139 -12.26 -18.42 -23.97
C TRP A 139 -13.75 -18.39 -23.64
N GLU A 140 -14.49 -19.25 -24.31
CA GLU A 140 -15.85 -19.66 -23.96
C GLU A 140 -15.78 -21.01 -23.24
N TYR A 141 -16.41 -21.09 -22.08
CA TYR A 141 -16.65 -22.33 -21.36
C TYR A 141 -18.12 -22.71 -21.49
N ASP A 142 -18.37 -23.95 -21.91
CA ASP A 142 -19.70 -24.56 -21.95
C ASP A 142 -19.87 -25.52 -20.77
N PRO A 143 -20.63 -25.13 -19.73
CA PRO A 143 -20.82 -25.99 -18.57
C PRO A 143 -21.63 -27.27 -18.83
N ALA A 144 -22.42 -27.31 -19.91
CA ALA A 144 -23.27 -28.47 -20.23
C ALA A 144 -22.44 -29.67 -20.71
N VAL A 145 -21.31 -29.41 -21.36
CA VAL A 145 -20.38 -30.44 -21.87
C VAL A 145 -18.99 -30.36 -21.23
N ASP A 146 -18.79 -29.46 -20.26
CA ASP A 146 -17.54 -29.25 -19.52
C ASP A 146 -16.32 -29.05 -20.43
N SER A 147 -16.46 -28.17 -21.44
CA SER A 147 -15.41 -27.93 -22.44
C SER A 147 -15.16 -26.46 -22.72
N TRP A 148 -13.96 -26.16 -23.22
CA TRP A 148 -13.50 -24.82 -23.55
C TRP A 148 -13.32 -24.65 -25.05
N LYS A 149 -13.60 -23.44 -25.53
CA LYS A 149 -13.38 -23.01 -26.91
C LYS A 149 -12.62 -21.68 -26.91
N GLU A 150 -11.53 -21.59 -27.65
CA GLU A 150 -10.81 -20.33 -27.89
C GLU A 150 -11.58 -19.45 -28.89
N LEU A 151 -11.55 -18.14 -28.67
CA LEU A 151 -12.27 -17.12 -29.41
C LEU A 151 -11.33 -16.01 -29.90
N ALA A 152 -11.86 -15.04 -30.66
CA ALA A 152 -11.10 -13.90 -31.13
C ALA A 152 -10.45 -13.14 -29.95
N PRO A 153 -9.14 -12.85 -30.02
CA PRO A 153 -8.42 -12.22 -28.92
C PRO A 153 -8.91 -10.78 -28.69
N LEU A 154 -8.73 -10.30 -27.45
CA LEU A 154 -8.94 -8.91 -27.10
C LEU A 154 -8.12 -7.98 -28.02
N PRO A 155 -8.66 -6.81 -28.43
CA PRO A 155 -7.93 -5.83 -29.24
C PRO A 155 -6.63 -5.31 -28.58
N GLY A 156 -6.48 -5.49 -27.27
CA GLY A 156 -5.25 -5.20 -26.53
C GLY A 156 -5.12 -6.07 -25.28
N LYS A 157 -3.88 -6.49 -24.98
CA LYS A 157 -3.56 -7.29 -23.80
C LYS A 157 -3.87 -6.52 -22.53
N ARG A 158 -4.64 -7.11 -21.62
CA ARG A 158 -4.96 -6.51 -20.32
C ARG A 158 -5.46 -7.54 -19.32
N GLY A 159 -5.22 -7.29 -18.04
CA GLY A 159 -5.84 -8.01 -16.93
C GLY A 159 -6.54 -7.06 -15.96
N ALA A 160 -7.26 -7.62 -14.99
CA ALA A 160 -8.04 -6.88 -13.99
C ALA A 160 -9.09 -5.91 -14.56
N ALA A 161 -9.60 -6.22 -15.76
CA ALA A 161 -10.77 -5.57 -16.34
C ALA A 161 -12.05 -6.21 -15.76
N VAL A 162 -13.20 -5.59 -16.03
CA VAL A 162 -14.52 -6.16 -15.76
C VAL A 162 -15.22 -6.51 -17.07
N ALA A 163 -16.05 -7.56 -17.06
CA ALA A 163 -16.85 -7.96 -18.20
C ALA A 163 -18.34 -7.98 -17.81
N VAL A 164 -19.19 -7.38 -18.65
CA VAL A 164 -20.64 -7.30 -18.38
C VAL A 164 -21.42 -7.54 -19.67
N GLU A 165 -22.40 -8.44 -19.62
CA GLU A 165 -23.32 -8.68 -20.73
C GLU A 165 -24.45 -7.64 -20.74
N VAL A 166 -24.74 -7.08 -21.92
CA VAL A 166 -25.92 -6.27 -22.21
C VAL A 166 -26.39 -6.52 -23.63
N ARG A 167 -27.65 -6.95 -23.79
CA ARG A 167 -28.35 -7.10 -25.09
C ARG A 167 -27.60 -7.96 -26.10
N GLY A 168 -27.02 -9.06 -25.64
CA GLY A 168 -26.32 -10.03 -26.48
C GLY A 168 -24.89 -9.66 -26.83
N LYS A 169 -24.35 -8.56 -26.28
CA LYS A 169 -22.95 -8.18 -26.38
C LYS A 169 -22.30 -8.20 -25.00
N ILE A 170 -21.00 -8.49 -24.95
CA ILE A 170 -20.22 -8.50 -23.72
C ILE A 170 -19.21 -7.35 -23.76
N TYR A 171 -19.26 -6.46 -22.78
CA TYR A 171 -18.40 -5.28 -22.70
C TYR A 171 -17.25 -5.55 -21.73
N VAL A 172 -16.01 -5.44 -22.20
CA VAL A 172 -14.81 -5.56 -21.38
C VAL A 172 -14.24 -4.17 -21.14
N ILE A 173 -14.22 -3.74 -19.88
CA ILE A 173 -13.98 -2.34 -19.48
C ILE A 173 -12.83 -2.25 -18.48
N GLY A 174 -11.92 -1.29 -18.74
CA GLY A 174 -10.80 -0.96 -17.88
C GLY A 174 -9.65 -1.97 -17.93
N GLY A 175 -9.05 -2.22 -16.77
CA GLY A 175 -7.91 -3.12 -16.62
C GLY A 175 -6.56 -2.42 -16.69
N ALA A 176 -5.49 -3.22 -16.67
CA ALA A 176 -4.12 -2.72 -16.72
C ALA A 176 -3.26 -3.53 -17.69
N THR A 177 -2.27 -2.84 -18.25
CA THR A 177 -1.35 -3.39 -19.25
C THR A 177 0.04 -2.76 -19.11
N THR A 178 0.99 -3.17 -19.94
CA THR A 178 2.34 -2.57 -19.98
C THR A 178 2.29 -1.14 -20.55
N VAL A 179 3.30 -0.34 -20.21
CA VAL A 179 3.43 1.00 -20.82
C VAL A 179 3.70 0.86 -22.32
N GLU A 180 3.13 1.76 -23.10
CA GLU A 180 3.36 1.83 -24.55
C GLU A 180 4.86 1.94 -24.85
N GLY A 181 5.35 1.12 -25.79
CA GLY A 181 6.76 1.07 -26.15
C GLY A 181 7.66 0.31 -25.18
N SER A 182 7.13 -0.32 -24.14
CA SER A 182 7.90 -1.19 -23.24
C SER A 182 8.60 -2.31 -24.02
N LYS A 183 9.90 -2.53 -23.73
CA LYS A 183 10.67 -3.65 -24.28
C LYS A 183 10.42 -4.96 -23.53
N THR A 184 9.88 -4.90 -22.31
CA THR A 184 9.50 -6.08 -21.53
C THR A 184 8.00 -6.34 -21.70
N PRO A 185 7.59 -7.62 -21.87
CA PRO A 185 6.19 -7.97 -22.08
C PRO A 185 5.37 -7.98 -20.77
N PHE A 186 5.98 -7.62 -19.65
CA PHE A 186 5.39 -7.58 -18.32
C PHE A 186 5.73 -6.28 -17.60
N PHE A 187 4.96 -5.97 -16.57
CA PHE A 187 5.28 -4.94 -15.58
C PHE A 187 5.46 -5.60 -14.21
N THR A 188 6.18 -4.94 -13.31
CA THR A 188 6.45 -5.45 -11.96
C THR A 188 5.63 -4.68 -10.94
N PHE A 189 5.57 -5.15 -9.69
CA PHE A 189 4.77 -4.50 -8.65
C PHE A 189 5.16 -3.04 -8.36
N MET A 190 6.40 -2.64 -8.71
CA MET A 190 6.91 -1.27 -8.64
C MET A 190 7.29 -0.67 -10.00
N GLY A 191 7.21 -1.46 -11.07
CA GLY A 191 7.48 -1.00 -12.43
C GLY A 191 6.29 -0.22 -12.98
N PRO A 192 6.48 0.61 -14.00
CA PRO A 192 5.36 1.37 -14.54
C PRO A 192 4.41 0.43 -15.31
N CYS A 193 3.11 0.64 -15.13
CA CYS A 193 2.04 -0.01 -15.89
C CYS A 193 1.03 1.05 -16.34
N ASN A 194 0.26 0.76 -17.39
CA ASN A 194 -0.82 1.61 -17.85
C ASN A 194 -2.16 1.06 -17.35
N VAL A 195 -2.87 1.84 -16.54
CA VAL A 195 -4.28 1.59 -16.22
C VAL A 195 -5.15 2.16 -17.34
N LEU A 196 -6.09 1.36 -17.83
CA LEU A 196 -6.84 1.64 -19.05
C LEU A 196 -8.23 2.22 -18.73
N ALA A 197 -8.69 3.10 -19.62
CA ALA A 197 -10.09 3.52 -19.70
C ALA A 197 -10.86 2.79 -20.81
N ALA A 198 -10.22 1.85 -21.50
CA ALA A 198 -10.75 1.17 -22.67
C ALA A 198 -12.09 0.47 -22.39
N ASN A 199 -12.95 0.44 -23.39
CA ASN A 199 -14.26 -0.19 -23.38
C ASN A 199 -14.43 -0.87 -24.74
N ASP A 200 -14.41 -2.19 -24.77
CA ASP A 200 -14.53 -2.96 -26.00
C ASP A 200 -15.72 -3.92 -25.91
N ALA A 201 -16.59 -3.88 -26.90
CA ALA A 201 -17.76 -4.74 -27.01
C ALA A 201 -17.44 -5.96 -27.89
N TYR A 202 -17.62 -7.14 -27.32
CA TYR A 202 -17.54 -8.42 -27.99
C TYR A 202 -18.94 -8.89 -28.39
N ASP A 203 -19.07 -9.37 -29.62
CA ASP A 203 -20.26 -10.03 -30.13
C ASP A 203 -20.02 -11.55 -30.22
N PRO A 204 -20.58 -12.35 -29.29
CA PRO A 204 -20.43 -13.80 -29.31
C PRO A 204 -21.03 -14.48 -30.54
N ALA A 205 -21.98 -13.85 -31.25
CA ALA A 205 -22.60 -14.43 -32.44
C ALA A 205 -21.68 -14.34 -33.66
N THR A 206 -20.83 -13.31 -33.73
CA THR A 206 -19.94 -13.07 -34.87
C THR A 206 -18.46 -13.26 -34.56
N ASP A 207 -18.10 -13.47 -33.29
CA ASP A 207 -16.73 -13.59 -32.80
C ASP A 207 -15.88 -12.37 -33.18
N LYS A 208 -16.46 -11.17 -32.95
CA LYS A 208 -15.86 -9.89 -33.35
C LYS A 208 -15.94 -8.84 -32.25
N TRP A 209 -14.99 -7.92 -32.32
CA TRP A 209 -14.83 -6.82 -31.39
C TRP A 209 -15.19 -5.48 -32.04
N GLU A 210 -15.75 -4.58 -31.22
CA GLU A 210 -16.06 -3.21 -31.55
C GLU A 210 -15.54 -2.32 -30.42
N SER A 211 -14.67 -1.34 -30.73
CA SER A 211 -14.22 -0.37 -29.73
C SER A 211 -15.34 0.63 -29.44
N ARG A 212 -15.51 0.95 -28.15
CA ARG A 212 -16.58 1.81 -27.64
C ARG A 212 -15.99 2.98 -26.86
N LYS A 213 -16.84 3.95 -26.50
CA LYS A 213 -16.37 5.13 -25.78
C LYS A 213 -15.68 4.74 -24.46
N PRO A 214 -14.44 5.20 -24.22
CA PRO A 214 -13.71 4.89 -22.99
C PRO A 214 -14.33 5.61 -21.79
N MET A 215 -14.17 5.04 -20.59
CA MET A 215 -14.59 5.67 -19.34
C MET A 215 -13.77 6.93 -19.03
N ALA A 216 -14.28 7.82 -18.19
CA ALA A 216 -13.59 9.08 -17.88
C ALA A 216 -12.36 8.85 -16.98
N VAL A 217 -12.43 7.87 -16.07
CA VAL A 217 -11.36 7.56 -15.13
C VAL A 217 -10.78 6.17 -15.45
N PRO A 218 -9.52 6.07 -15.91
CA PRO A 218 -8.85 4.78 -16.10
C PRO A 218 -8.76 4.00 -14.78
N ARG A 219 -9.28 2.78 -14.75
CA ARG A 219 -9.43 1.97 -13.53
C ARG A 219 -9.26 0.47 -13.82
N ASN A 220 -8.80 -0.26 -12.81
CA ASN A 220 -8.71 -1.71 -12.79
C ASN A 220 -9.23 -2.26 -11.44
N HIS A 221 -9.43 -3.58 -11.34
CA HIS A 221 -10.01 -4.24 -10.16
C HIS A 221 -11.33 -3.58 -9.71
N THR A 222 -12.13 -3.11 -10.67
CA THR A 222 -13.41 -2.45 -10.42
C THR A 222 -14.49 -3.48 -10.12
N PHE A 223 -15.60 -3.00 -9.56
CA PHE A 223 -16.85 -3.74 -9.50
C PHE A 223 -17.71 -3.36 -10.70
N ALA A 224 -18.52 -4.29 -11.20
CA ALA A 224 -19.45 -3.97 -12.28
C ALA A 224 -20.71 -4.85 -12.29
N ALA A 225 -21.78 -4.29 -12.82
CA ALA A 225 -23.02 -4.99 -13.13
C ALA A 225 -23.85 -4.23 -14.18
N ALA A 226 -24.81 -4.94 -14.79
CA ALA A 226 -25.81 -4.33 -15.66
C ALA A 226 -27.17 -4.25 -14.98
N ILE A 227 -27.82 -3.09 -15.10
CA ILE A 227 -29.21 -2.87 -14.70
C ILE A 227 -29.90 -2.02 -15.77
N ASN A 228 -31.10 -2.40 -16.19
CA ASN A 228 -31.89 -1.68 -17.19
C ASN A 228 -31.15 -1.39 -18.51
N ASN A 229 -30.33 -2.35 -18.96
CA ASN A 229 -29.45 -2.22 -20.14
C ASN A 229 -28.38 -1.12 -20.04
N LYS A 230 -28.04 -0.66 -18.83
CA LYS A 230 -26.90 0.22 -18.56
C LYS A 230 -25.85 -0.56 -17.80
N ILE A 231 -24.58 -0.22 -18.01
CA ILE A 231 -23.45 -0.83 -17.31
C ILE A 231 -22.96 0.14 -16.26
N TYR A 232 -22.72 -0.33 -15.05
CA TYR A 232 -22.16 0.48 -13.97
C TYR A 232 -20.77 -0.03 -13.64
N VAL A 233 -19.80 0.88 -13.58
CA VAL A 233 -18.42 0.60 -13.18
C VAL A 233 -18.13 1.36 -11.89
N ILE A 234 -17.92 0.61 -10.82
CA ILE A 234 -17.90 1.08 -9.43
C ILE A 234 -16.53 0.83 -8.82
N GLY A 235 -16.01 1.84 -8.11
CA GLY A 235 -14.80 1.72 -7.31
C GLY A 235 -13.56 1.36 -8.13
N GLY A 236 -12.72 0.50 -7.56
CA GLY A 236 -11.49 0.01 -8.18
C GLY A 236 -10.26 0.80 -7.75
N ARG A 237 -9.19 0.67 -8.54
CA ARG A 237 -7.92 1.36 -8.29
C ARG A 237 -7.39 2.05 -9.55
N THR A 238 -6.68 3.15 -9.33
CA THR A 238 -6.01 3.97 -10.35
C THR A 238 -4.49 3.93 -10.16
N GLY A 239 -3.75 4.41 -11.16
CA GLY A 239 -2.29 4.51 -11.10
C GLY A 239 -1.55 3.21 -11.41
N HIS A 240 -1.95 2.10 -10.78
CA HIS A 240 -1.27 0.82 -10.95
C HIS A 240 -2.20 -0.40 -10.80
N ALA A 241 -1.76 -1.57 -11.28
CA ALA A 241 -2.47 -2.84 -11.12
C ALA A 241 -2.24 -3.47 -9.73
N PHE A 242 -1.01 -3.44 -9.24
CA PHE A 242 -0.67 -3.89 -7.89
C PHE A 242 -1.09 -2.84 -6.86
N ILE A 243 -1.80 -3.26 -5.82
CA ILE A 243 -2.37 -2.38 -4.79
C ILE A 243 -1.31 -1.52 -4.07
N MET A 244 -0.09 -2.02 -3.93
CA MET A 244 1.04 -1.32 -3.29
C MET A 244 1.46 -0.02 -3.97
N SER A 245 1.17 0.09 -5.27
CA SER A 245 1.54 1.24 -6.10
C SER A 245 0.30 1.93 -6.68
N ALA A 246 -0.89 1.55 -6.20
CA ALA A 246 -2.18 2.04 -6.71
C ALA A 246 -2.88 2.92 -5.68
N SER A 247 -3.91 3.64 -6.13
CA SER A 247 -4.82 4.37 -5.25
C SER A 247 -6.24 3.88 -5.45
N ASN A 248 -6.92 3.53 -4.36
CA ASN A 248 -8.34 3.18 -4.43
C ASN A 248 -9.19 4.39 -4.80
N THR A 249 -10.32 4.13 -5.45
CA THR A 249 -11.32 5.15 -5.76
C THR A 249 -12.71 4.64 -5.41
N ASP A 250 -13.61 5.58 -5.17
CA ASP A 250 -15.03 5.41 -4.90
C ASP A 250 -15.92 5.80 -6.11
N ALA A 251 -15.30 6.08 -7.26
CA ALA A 251 -15.99 6.57 -8.44
C ALA A 251 -17.04 5.58 -8.95
N VAL A 252 -18.19 6.10 -9.36
CA VAL A 252 -19.25 5.33 -10.03
C VAL A 252 -19.56 5.99 -11.36
N GLU A 253 -19.45 5.23 -12.43
CA GLU A 253 -19.74 5.67 -13.80
C GLU A 253 -20.78 4.72 -14.42
N GLU A 254 -21.80 5.29 -15.06
CA GLU A 254 -22.80 4.56 -15.82
C GLU A 254 -22.51 4.72 -17.32
N TYR A 255 -22.49 3.62 -18.05
CA TYR A 255 -22.37 3.59 -19.49
C TYR A 255 -23.69 3.17 -20.13
N ASP A 256 -24.07 3.90 -21.17
CA ASP A 256 -25.18 3.61 -22.05
C ASP A 256 -24.70 2.98 -23.35
N PRO A 257 -24.82 1.65 -23.50
CA PRO A 257 -24.37 0.98 -24.72
C PRO A 257 -25.20 1.34 -25.96
N ALA A 258 -26.45 1.80 -25.79
CA ALA A 258 -27.29 2.15 -26.94
C ALA A 258 -26.83 3.45 -27.62
N ASN A 259 -26.35 4.41 -26.82
CA ASN A 259 -25.96 5.75 -27.28
C ASN A 259 -24.44 5.98 -27.27
N ASP A 260 -23.66 5.01 -26.79
CA ASP A 260 -22.20 5.11 -26.64
C ASP A 260 -21.77 6.31 -25.78
N VAL A 261 -22.44 6.51 -24.65
CA VAL A 261 -22.15 7.64 -23.75
C VAL A 261 -22.00 7.18 -22.31
N TRP A 262 -21.05 7.81 -21.62
CA TRP A 262 -20.93 7.74 -20.16
C TRP A 262 -21.71 8.88 -19.53
N SER A 263 -22.35 8.60 -18.40
CA SER A 263 -23.04 9.62 -17.60
C SER A 263 -22.05 10.57 -16.92
N ALA A 264 -22.57 11.67 -16.37
CA ALA A 264 -21.86 12.36 -15.29
C ALA A 264 -21.63 11.40 -14.09
N PRO A 265 -20.63 11.66 -13.23
CA PRO A 265 -20.36 10.83 -12.05
C PRO A 265 -21.63 10.60 -11.22
N LYS A 266 -21.84 9.35 -10.81
CA LYS A 266 -22.95 8.92 -9.96
C LYS A 266 -22.56 9.04 -8.48
N GLU A 267 -23.49 8.73 -7.58
CA GLU A 267 -23.24 8.74 -6.14
C GLU A 267 -22.04 7.84 -5.79
N ARG A 268 -21.10 8.39 -5.01
CA ARG A 268 -19.82 7.77 -4.69
C ARG A 268 -20.01 6.55 -3.80
N MET A 269 -19.22 5.50 -4.02
CA MET A 269 -19.22 4.31 -3.16
C MET A 269 -18.78 4.70 -1.74
N PRO A 270 -19.52 4.33 -0.68
CA PRO A 270 -19.24 4.77 0.69
C PRO A 270 -17.82 4.45 1.18
N THR A 271 -17.25 3.33 0.75
CA THR A 271 -15.87 2.95 1.09
C THR A 271 -15.07 2.72 -0.18
N ALA A 272 -14.10 3.60 -0.47
CA ALA A 272 -13.17 3.42 -1.59
C ALA A 272 -12.37 2.12 -1.43
N ARG A 273 -12.52 1.19 -2.38
CA ARG A 273 -11.88 -0.14 -2.36
C ARG A 273 -11.85 -0.78 -3.74
N SER A 274 -11.08 -1.85 -3.88
CA SER A 274 -10.88 -2.59 -5.14
C SER A 274 -10.70 -4.09 -4.87
N GLY A 275 -10.76 -4.93 -5.91
CA GLY A 275 -10.39 -6.34 -5.80
C GLY A 275 -11.35 -7.14 -4.91
N GLY A 276 -12.64 -6.83 -4.98
CA GLY A 276 -13.70 -7.58 -4.30
C GLY A 276 -14.69 -8.20 -5.30
N ALA A 277 -15.82 -8.67 -4.79
CA ALA A 277 -16.88 -9.25 -5.61
C ALA A 277 -18.01 -8.25 -5.89
N SER A 278 -18.68 -8.41 -7.03
CA SER A 278 -19.96 -7.74 -7.31
C SER A 278 -21.01 -8.69 -7.87
N GLY A 279 -22.28 -8.31 -7.74
CA GLY A 279 -23.41 -9.03 -8.33
C GLY A 279 -24.67 -8.16 -8.35
N THR A 280 -25.75 -8.65 -8.97
CA THR A 280 -27.01 -7.92 -9.11
C THR A 280 -28.20 -8.86 -9.03
N ASP A 281 -29.29 -8.41 -8.40
CA ASP A 281 -30.61 -9.07 -8.44
C ASP A 281 -31.52 -8.49 -9.53
N GLY A 282 -30.96 -7.64 -10.40
CA GLY A 282 -31.67 -6.90 -11.44
C GLY A 282 -32.24 -5.56 -10.96
N ARG A 283 -32.22 -5.28 -9.65
CA ARG A 283 -32.69 -4.02 -9.06
C ARG A 283 -31.55 -3.25 -8.40
N LEU A 284 -30.72 -3.91 -7.61
CA LEU A 284 -29.57 -3.33 -6.92
C LEU A 284 -28.27 -3.98 -7.37
N ILE A 285 -27.18 -3.21 -7.29
CA ILE A 285 -25.82 -3.69 -7.52
C ILE A 285 -25.14 -3.87 -6.18
N TYR A 286 -24.77 -5.09 -5.84
CA TYR A 286 -24.08 -5.44 -4.60
C TYR A 286 -22.58 -5.46 -4.83
N VAL A 287 -21.82 -4.88 -3.91
CA VAL A 287 -20.36 -4.95 -3.86
C VAL A 287 -19.94 -5.48 -2.50
N ALA A 288 -18.99 -6.41 -2.47
CA ALA A 288 -18.56 -7.09 -1.26
C ALA A 288 -17.04 -7.21 -1.18
N GLY A 289 -16.50 -6.94 0.00
CA GLY A 289 -15.08 -7.08 0.29
C GLY A 289 -14.21 -6.11 -0.48
N GLY A 290 -13.02 -6.58 -0.84
CA GLY A 290 -11.96 -5.80 -1.47
C GLY A 290 -10.89 -5.36 -0.48
N GLU A 291 -9.92 -4.61 -0.98
CA GLU A 291 -8.72 -4.21 -0.24
C GLU A 291 -8.40 -2.72 -0.39
N VAL A 292 -7.57 -2.26 0.55
CA VAL A 292 -6.94 -0.95 0.56
C VAL A 292 -5.49 -1.06 1.01
N THR A 293 -4.64 -0.26 0.36
CA THR A 293 -3.30 0.05 0.83
C THR A 293 -3.11 1.56 0.78
N THR A 294 -2.87 2.14 1.94
CA THR A 294 -2.51 3.54 2.15
C THR A 294 -1.44 3.59 3.24
N ARG A 295 -0.84 4.76 3.47
CA ARG A 295 0.07 4.95 4.62
C ARG A 295 -0.58 4.62 5.97
N ALA A 296 -1.87 4.90 6.12
CA ALA A 296 -2.59 4.75 7.38
C ALA A 296 -3.26 3.36 7.55
N LEU A 297 -3.53 2.66 6.45
CA LEU A 297 -4.30 1.43 6.47
C LEU A 297 -3.87 0.49 5.34
N VAL A 298 -3.50 -0.73 5.71
CA VAL A 298 -3.34 -1.87 4.81
C VAL A 298 -4.29 -2.96 5.31
N GLY A 299 -5.26 -3.36 4.49
CA GLY A 299 -6.25 -4.34 4.94
C GLY A 299 -7.32 -4.70 3.92
N ALA A 300 -7.98 -5.83 4.18
CA ALA A 300 -9.17 -6.26 3.46
C ALA A 300 -10.45 -5.80 4.18
N PHE A 301 -11.54 -5.65 3.43
CA PHE A 301 -12.82 -5.19 3.96
C PHE A 301 -13.80 -6.34 4.18
N ARG A 302 -14.62 -6.20 5.24
CA ARG A 302 -15.84 -6.99 5.45
C ARG A 302 -17.09 -6.34 4.85
N ALA A 303 -16.93 -5.12 4.33
CA ALA A 303 -18.04 -4.27 3.95
C ALA A 303 -18.83 -4.88 2.79
N ILE A 304 -20.15 -4.72 2.86
CA ILE A 304 -21.06 -4.98 1.76
C ILE A 304 -21.95 -3.77 1.63
N GLU A 305 -22.02 -3.26 0.40
CA GLU A 305 -22.81 -2.10 0.07
C GLU A 305 -23.63 -2.42 -1.19
N ALA A 306 -24.85 -1.91 -1.25
CA ALA A 306 -25.68 -2.02 -2.43
C ALA A 306 -25.97 -0.64 -3.00
N TYR A 307 -25.79 -0.50 -4.31
CA TYR A 307 -26.13 0.70 -5.06
C TYR A 307 -27.48 0.51 -5.72
N ASP A 308 -28.38 1.48 -5.53
CA ASP A 308 -29.66 1.58 -6.21
C ASP A 308 -29.56 2.59 -7.36
N PRO A 309 -29.51 2.15 -8.63
CA PRO A 309 -29.43 3.07 -9.74
C PRO A 309 -30.72 3.86 -9.99
N ALA A 310 -31.87 3.41 -9.49
CA ALA A 310 -33.15 4.10 -9.71
C ALA A 310 -33.22 5.43 -8.95
N ILE A 311 -32.55 5.49 -7.79
CA ILE A 311 -32.49 6.69 -6.95
C ILE A 311 -31.07 7.23 -6.76
N ASN A 312 -30.08 6.62 -7.41
CA ASN A 312 -28.66 7.01 -7.33
C ASN A 312 -28.19 7.12 -5.87
N SER A 313 -28.32 6.03 -5.11
CA SER A 313 -27.95 6.03 -3.69
C SER A 313 -27.41 4.68 -3.22
N TRP A 314 -26.72 4.71 -2.08
CA TRP A 314 -26.10 3.54 -1.48
C TRP A 314 -26.79 3.12 -0.19
N MET A 315 -26.78 1.82 0.08
CA MET A 315 -27.14 1.25 1.37
C MET A 315 -26.03 0.34 1.87
N THR A 316 -25.71 0.43 3.16
CA THR A 316 -24.83 -0.51 3.84
C THR A 316 -25.61 -1.75 4.21
N LEU A 317 -25.09 -2.93 3.85
CA LEU A 317 -25.65 -4.23 4.18
C LEU A 317 -24.89 -4.87 5.36
N PRO A 318 -25.47 -5.90 5.99
CA PRO A 318 -24.78 -6.69 7.01
C PRO A 318 -23.38 -7.11 6.50
N PRO A 319 -22.31 -6.83 7.25
CA PRO A 319 -20.95 -7.11 6.79
C PRO A 319 -20.67 -8.61 6.74
N MET A 320 -19.72 -9.02 5.90
CA MET A 320 -19.20 -10.39 5.88
C MET A 320 -18.69 -10.81 7.26
N PRO A 321 -18.76 -12.11 7.62
CA PRO A 321 -18.18 -12.62 8.87
C PRO A 321 -16.68 -12.36 9.00
N MET A 322 -15.95 -12.31 7.88
CA MET A 322 -14.53 -11.98 7.82
C MET A 322 -14.22 -10.99 6.68
N PRO A 323 -13.18 -10.14 6.82
CA PRO A 323 -12.71 -9.32 5.71
C PRO A 323 -12.11 -10.19 4.62
N ARG A 324 -12.33 -9.84 3.34
CA ARG A 324 -11.78 -10.60 2.21
C ARG A 324 -11.52 -9.72 0.98
N HIS A 325 -10.37 -9.92 0.35
CA HIS A 325 -10.11 -9.46 -1.02
C HIS A 325 -9.84 -10.67 -1.93
N GLY A 326 -9.87 -10.46 -3.26
CA GLY A 326 -9.77 -11.55 -4.23
C GLY A 326 -10.88 -12.59 -4.07
N VAL A 327 -12.04 -12.15 -3.56
CA VAL A 327 -13.18 -12.99 -3.22
C VAL A 327 -14.05 -13.23 -4.46
N ALA A 328 -14.40 -14.48 -4.73
CA ALA A 328 -15.34 -14.80 -5.79
C ALA A 328 -16.76 -14.55 -5.29
N GLY A 329 -17.59 -13.89 -6.10
CA GLY A 329 -19.01 -13.72 -5.76
C GLY A 329 -19.96 -13.83 -6.94
N ALA A 330 -21.18 -14.27 -6.64
CA ALA A 330 -22.25 -14.40 -7.61
C ALA A 330 -23.61 -14.26 -6.93
N VAL A 331 -24.57 -13.59 -7.60
CA VAL A 331 -25.96 -13.52 -7.13
C VAL A 331 -26.78 -14.58 -7.86
N ILE A 332 -27.44 -15.45 -7.11
CA ILE A 332 -28.35 -16.49 -7.63
C ILE A 332 -29.67 -16.34 -6.89
N GLY A 333 -30.74 -16.06 -7.65
CA GLY A 333 -32.05 -15.78 -7.07
C GLY A 333 -31.97 -14.58 -6.11
N ASN A 334 -32.33 -14.80 -4.85
CA ASN A 334 -32.31 -13.78 -3.79
C ASN A 334 -31.11 -13.92 -2.83
N ARG A 335 -30.00 -14.51 -3.28
CA ARG A 335 -28.83 -14.75 -2.43
C ARG A 335 -27.55 -14.31 -3.11
N PHE A 336 -26.68 -13.65 -2.35
CA PHE A 336 -25.33 -13.31 -2.76
C PHE A 336 -24.34 -14.29 -2.13
N TYR A 337 -23.71 -15.12 -2.97
CA TYR A 337 -22.74 -16.13 -2.58
C TYR A 337 -21.33 -15.54 -2.68
N LEU A 338 -20.49 -15.76 -1.67
CA LEU A 338 -19.13 -15.26 -1.58
C LEU A 338 -18.19 -16.38 -1.12
N ALA A 339 -17.29 -16.80 -2.01
CA ALA A 339 -16.41 -17.95 -1.80
C ALA A 339 -14.93 -17.56 -1.87
N SER A 340 -14.13 -18.24 -1.05
CA SER A 340 -12.68 -18.05 -1.00
C SER A 340 -12.27 -16.61 -0.64
N GLY A 341 -11.04 -16.21 -0.99
CA GLY A 341 -10.46 -14.89 -0.78
C GLY A 341 -9.42 -14.89 0.34
N MET A 342 -8.63 -13.84 0.39
CA MET A 342 -7.61 -13.62 1.41
C MET A 342 -8.08 -12.58 2.43
N ILE A 343 -7.86 -12.86 3.71
CA ILE A 343 -8.37 -12.07 4.85
C ILE A 343 -7.58 -10.81 5.17
N GLN A 344 -6.45 -10.61 4.49
CA GLN A 344 -5.62 -9.42 4.52
C GLN A 344 -5.55 -8.84 3.11
N SER A 345 -5.08 -7.59 2.97
CA SER A 345 -4.79 -7.04 1.64
C SER A 345 -3.55 -7.71 1.06
N ALA A 346 -3.49 -7.84 -0.27
CA ALA A 346 -2.28 -8.18 -1.00
C ALA A 346 -1.14 -7.17 -0.75
N GLY A 347 -1.42 -5.98 -0.21
CA GLY A 347 -0.38 -5.05 0.23
C GLY A 347 0.31 -5.42 1.54
N ALA A 348 -0.22 -6.40 2.27
CA ALA A 348 0.34 -6.86 3.55
C ALA A 348 1.51 -7.85 3.38
N LEU A 349 2.14 -7.94 2.18
CA LEU A 349 3.31 -8.80 1.88
C LEU A 349 4.42 -8.75 2.95
N VAL A 350 4.45 -7.66 3.72
CA VAL A 350 5.35 -7.35 4.84
C VAL A 350 4.96 -7.95 6.19
N MET A 351 3.83 -8.64 6.33
CA MET A 351 3.41 -9.26 7.60
C MET A 351 2.98 -10.73 7.46
N GLN A 352 3.21 -11.33 6.29
CA GLN A 352 2.86 -12.72 6.05
C GLN A 352 3.89 -13.62 6.74
N ASP A 353 3.51 -14.12 7.92
CA ASP A 353 4.05 -15.39 8.38
C ASP A 353 3.60 -16.47 7.36
N PRO A 354 4.51 -17.16 6.65
CA PRO A 354 4.16 -18.24 5.74
C PRO A 354 3.40 -19.40 6.41
N LYS A 355 3.33 -19.45 7.74
CA LYS A 355 2.48 -20.39 8.50
C LYS A 355 1.07 -19.87 8.78
N LEU A 356 0.81 -18.58 8.52
CA LEU A 356 -0.49 -17.96 8.72
C LEU A 356 -1.39 -18.30 7.53
N GLU A 357 -2.39 -19.15 7.76
CA GLU A 357 -3.46 -19.37 6.79
C GLU A 357 -4.30 -18.10 6.65
N VAL A 358 -4.00 -17.33 5.60
CA VAL A 358 -4.68 -16.08 5.27
C VAL A 358 -5.76 -16.27 4.20
N HIS A 359 -5.80 -17.41 3.54
CA HIS A 359 -6.86 -17.80 2.61
C HIS A 359 -7.95 -18.55 3.36
N THR A 360 -9.20 -18.37 2.93
CA THR A 360 -10.35 -19.02 3.61
C THR A 360 -11.06 -20.00 2.69
N SER A 361 -11.47 -21.13 3.23
CA SER A 361 -12.39 -22.04 2.54
C SER A 361 -13.86 -21.63 2.70
N SER A 362 -14.15 -20.47 3.30
CA SER A 362 -15.54 -20.08 3.58
C SER A 362 -16.33 -19.79 2.30
N THR A 363 -17.52 -20.40 2.24
CA THR A 363 -18.62 -19.98 1.37
C THR A 363 -19.70 -19.32 2.25
N ASP A 364 -19.81 -18.00 2.14
CA ASP A 364 -20.78 -17.19 2.88
C ASP A 364 -21.92 -16.75 1.96
N ILE A 365 -23.14 -16.86 2.45
CA ILE A 365 -24.36 -16.62 1.67
C ILE A 365 -25.18 -15.55 2.38
N LEU A 366 -25.33 -14.40 1.75
CA LEU A 366 -26.20 -13.32 2.24
C LEU A 366 -27.58 -13.45 1.62
N GLU A 367 -28.62 -13.52 2.43
CA GLU A 367 -30.00 -13.38 1.95
C GLU A 367 -30.33 -11.92 1.64
N ILE A 368 -30.79 -11.67 0.41
CA ILE A 368 -31.16 -10.35 -0.08
C ILE A 368 -32.63 -10.06 0.27
N PRO A 369 -32.93 -9.02 1.06
CA PRO A 369 -34.30 -8.66 1.41
C PRO A 369 -35.15 -8.30 0.16
N GLY A 370 -36.33 -8.90 0.05
CA GLY A 370 -37.32 -8.56 -1.00
C GLY A 370 -37.15 -9.28 -2.35
N GLY A 371 -36.24 -10.26 -2.47
CA GLY A 371 -36.12 -11.10 -3.67
C GLY A 371 -37.23 -12.15 -3.78
N LYS A 372 -37.66 -12.47 -5.02
CA LYS A 372 -38.64 -13.53 -5.28
C LYS A 372 -38.02 -14.90 -4.92
N SER A 373 -38.62 -15.60 -3.96
CA SER A 373 -38.23 -16.97 -3.58
C SER A 373 -39.16 -17.97 -4.26
N GLU A 374 -38.58 -19.01 -4.88
CA GLU A 374 -39.26 -20.31 -5.05
C GLU A 374 -38.88 -21.21 -3.87
N ALA A 375 -39.84 -21.98 -3.36
CA ALA A 375 -39.77 -22.62 -2.04
C ALA A 375 -39.76 -24.16 -2.10
N ALA A 376 -38.74 -24.72 -1.43
CA ALA A 376 -38.75 -25.78 -0.41
C ALA A 376 -39.10 -27.26 -0.72
N THR A 377 -38.29 -28.18 -0.18
CA THR A 377 -38.61 -29.26 0.81
C THR A 377 -37.30 -30.05 1.10
N GLY A 378 -36.90 -30.58 2.27
CA GLY A 378 -37.33 -30.62 3.67
C GLY A 378 -36.56 -31.75 4.44
N ARG A 379 -36.27 -31.55 5.75
CA ARG A 379 -35.87 -32.51 6.84
C ARG A 379 -34.43 -33.08 6.84
N SER A 380 -33.77 -33.43 7.97
CA SER A 380 -34.03 -33.39 9.44
C SER A 380 -32.71 -33.59 10.23
N GLU A 381 -32.72 -33.18 11.50
CA GLU A 381 -31.68 -33.23 12.55
C GLU A 381 -31.12 -34.63 12.93
N ALA A 382 -29.92 -34.65 13.53
CA ALA A 382 -29.62 -35.43 14.74
C ALA A 382 -28.32 -34.95 15.44
N ALA A 383 -28.35 -34.87 16.77
CA ALA A 383 -27.27 -34.48 17.68
C ALA A 383 -26.75 -35.68 18.49
N THR A 384 -25.50 -35.61 18.99
CA THR A 384 -24.89 -36.19 20.23
C THR A 384 -23.35 -36.11 20.09
N GLY A 385 -22.46 -35.87 21.06
CA GLY A 385 -22.48 -35.73 22.52
C GLY A 385 -21.10 -36.14 23.10
N LYS A 386 -20.69 -35.54 24.25
CA LYS A 386 -19.64 -35.94 25.25
C LYS A 386 -18.16 -35.65 24.90
N SER A 387 -17.40 -34.84 25.65
CA SER A 387 -16.91 -34.85 27.07
C SER A 387 -15.62 -35.66 27.25
N ASP A 388 -14.55 -35.03 27.75
CA ASP A 388 -13.94 -35.31 29.06
C ASP A 388 -12.62 -34.53 29.28
N ALA A 389 -12.40 -34.19 30.55
CA ALA A 389 -11.29 -33.39 31.08
C ALA A 389 -10.16 -34.29 31.62
N ALA A 390 -8.92 -33.75 31.70
CA ALA A 390 -8.02 -34.07 32.80
C ALA A 390 -6.86 -33.07 32.93
N THR A 391 -6.55 -32.80 34.19
CA THR A 391 -5.62 -31.86 34.82
C THR A 391 -4.16 -32.32 34.92
N GLY A 392 -3.22 -31.39 35.10
CA GLY A 392 -1.90 -31.66 35.71
C GLY A 392 -1.04 -30.40 35.94
N LYS A 393 -0.81 -30.04 37.22
CA LYS A 393 0.19 -29.05 37.75
C LYS A 393 1.61 -29.70 37.74
N SER A 394 2.78 -29.10 38.04
CA SER A 394 3.21 -27.95 38.85
C SER A 394 4.73 -27.63 38.63
N GLU A 395 5.15 -26.41 39.03
CA GLU A 395 6.37 -26.02 39.81
C GLU A 395 7.81 -26.22 39.25
N THR A 396 8.52 -25.13 38.89
CA THR A 396 9.51 -24.28 39.64
C THR A 396 10.94 -24.81 39.66
N GLU A 397 11.92 -23.99 39.24
CA GLU A 397 12.98 -23.44 40.13
C GLU A 397 13.99 -22.51 39.42
N THR A 398 14.51 -21.59 40.23
CA THR A 398 15.41 -20.47 39.94
C THR A 398 16.90 -20.82 40.05
N GLY A 399 17.77 -20.14 39.28
CA GLY A 399 19.22 -20.12 39.54
C GLY A 399 19.91 -18.92 38.88
N LYS A 400 20.42 -17.99 39.71
CA LYS A 400 21.33 -16.88 39.33
C LYS A 400 22.79 -17.31 39.50
N SER A 401 23.70 -16.82 38.64
CA SER A 401 25.11 -16.60 39.01
C SER A 401 25.75 -15.48 38.19
N GLU A 402 26.36 -14.53 38.89
CA GLU A 402 27.19 -13.42 38.37
C GLU A 402 28.63 -13.88 38.08
N GLY A 403 29.32 -13.19 37.16
CA GLY A 403 30.71 -13.49 36.79
C GLY A 403 31.43 -12.38 36.00
N ARG A 404 31.81 -11.33 36.74
CA ARG A 404 32.86 -10.29 36.59
C ARG A 404 33.74 -10.19 35.31
N ALA A 405 33.87 -8.94 34.86
CA ALA A 405 34.75 -8.43 33.82
C ALA A 405 36.25 -8.42 34.18
N ALA A 406 37.11 -8.45 33.15
CA ALA A 406 38.51 -8.03 33.20
C ALA A 406 38.77 -7.03 32.05
N SER A 407 39.21 -5.84 32.43
CA SER A 407 39.57 -4.71 31.58
C SER A 407 41.07 -4.65 31.35
N ASP A 408 41.51 -4.53 30.11
CA ASP A 408 42.79 -3.89 29.77
C ASP A 408 42.66 -3.26 28.38
N GLN A 409 42.71 -1.92 28.29
CA GLN A 409 42.72 -1.18 27.03
C GLN A 409 43.74 -0.06 27.11
N GLY A 410 44.82 -0.19 26.33
CA GLY A 410 45.49 0.98 25.75
C GLY A 410 44.48 1.70 24.84
N GLN A 411 44.37 3.02 24.98
CA GLN A 411 43.38 3.84 24.27
C GLN A 411 43.52 3.69 22.74
N THR A 412 42.61 2.95 22.13
CA THR A 412 42.41 2.90 20.68
C THR A 412 41.73 4.19 20.21
N LYS A 413 42.30 4.85 19.19
CA LYS A 413 41.70 6.00 18.51
C LYS A 413 40.29 5.63 18.02
N VAL A 414 39.25 6.23 18.60
CA VAL A 414 37.86 6.06 18.14
C VAL A 414 37.71 6.69 16.76
N ARG A 415 37.29 5.90 15.77
CA ARG A 415 37.09 6.36 14.39
C ARG A 415 35.63 6.77 14.16
N ILE A 416 35.40 7.78 13.31
CA ILE A 416 34.05 8.29 13.04
C ILE A 416 33.67 7.96 11.59
N ARG A 417 32.55 7.28 11.38
CA ARG A 417 31.90 7.12 10.07
C ARG A 417 30.98 8.31 9.82
N TYR A 418 31.14 8.92 8.66
CA TYR A 418 30.47 10.17 8.31
C TYR A 418 29.36 9.97 7.28
N ASP A 419 28.29 10.76 7.38
CA ASP A 419 27.26 10.83 6.32
C ASP A 419 27.96 11.30 5.05
N ILE A 420 27.76 10.62 3.92
CA ILE A 420 28.38 11.02 2.65
C ILE A 420 28.06 12.47 2.27
N LYS A 421 26.99 13.09 2.78
CA LYS A 421 26.69 14.52 2.52
C LYS A 421 27.57 15.48 3.31
N SER A 422 28.16 15.04 4.42
CA SER A 422 29.09 15.87 5.19
C SER A 422 30.39 16.10 4.41
N PRO A 423 31.12 17.21 4.66
CA PRO A 423 32.42 17.45 4.05
C PRO A 423 33.42 16.30 4.28
N GLU A 424 33.40 15.70 5.46
CA GLU A 424 34.22 14.54 5.83
C GLU A 424 33.78 13.28 5.09
N GLY A 425 32.47 13.04 4.99
CA GLY A 425 31.92 11.92 4.23
C GLY A 425 32.21 11.99 2.74
N GLN A 426 32.19 13.18 2.13
CA GLN A 426 32.61 13.36 0.73
C GLN A 426 34.10 13.02 0.52
N LYS A 427 34.97 13.39 1.46
CA LYS A 427 36.40 12.98 1.42
C LYS A 427 36.53 11.47 1.50
N MET A 428 35.78 10.81 2.40
CA MET A 428 35.79 9.36 2.53
C MET A 428 35.20 8.67 1.30
N LEU A 429 34.17 9.25 0.66
CA LEU A 429 33.57 8.73 -0.57
C LEU A 429 34.56 8.72 -1.74
N GLN A 430 35.39 9.78 -1.87
CA GLN A 430 36.45 9.82 -2.87
C GLN A 430 37.53 8.76 -2.62
N LYS A 431 37.94 8.58 -1.36
CA LYS A 431 38.87 7.51 -0.95
C LYS A 431 38.27 6.13 -1.23
N TYR A 432 36.97 5.95 -0.96
CA TYR A 432 36.23 4.73 -1.25
C TYR A 432 36.21 4.42 -2.75
N ALA A 433 35.87 5.40 -3.61
CA ALA A 433 35.93 5.24 -5.07
C ALA A 433 37.31 4.78 -5.57
N ARG A 434 38.37 5.40 -5.03
CA ARG A 434 39.74 5.00 -5.35
C ARG A 434 40.06 3.58 -4.88
N ALA A 435 39.61 3.19 -3.69
CA ALA A 435 39.81 1.84 -3.19
C ALA A 435 39.07 0.80 -4.06
N VAL A 436 37.81 1.03 -4.41
CA VAL A 436 37.03 0.15 -5.30
C VAL A 436 37.74 -0.06 -6.64
N MET A 437 38.26 1.01 -7.24
CA MET A 437 39.07 0.95 -8.47
C MET A 437 40.30 0.04 -8.32
N LEU A 438 41.01 0.13 -7.19
CA LEU A 438 42.18 -0.70 -6.91
C LEU A 438 41.79 -2.15 -6.66
N MET A 439 40.72 -2.40 -5.89
CA MET A 439 40.19 -3.73 -5.60
C MET A 439 39.74 -4.46 -6.86
N ARG A 440 39.15 -3.76 -7.85
CA ARG A 440 38.74 -4.34 -9.14
C ARG A 440 39.90 -4.81 -10.02
N LYS A 441 41.14 -4.35 -9.76
CA LYS A 441 42.34 -4.78 -10.49
C LYS A 441 42.94 -6.07 -9.93
N LEU A 442 42.52 -6.50 -8.74
CA LEU A 442 42.99 -7.71 -8.11
C LEU A 442 42.22 -8.93 -8.63
N PRO A 443 42.86 -10.11 -8.73
CA PRO A 443 42.18 -11.33 -9.16
C PRO A 443 41.12 -11.75 -8.14
N GLN A 444 40.06 -12.44 -8.59
CA GLN A 444 38.97 -12.90 -7.72
C GLN A 444 39.44 -13.75 -6.52
N SER A 445 40.56 -14.47 -6.67
CA SER A 445 41.15 -15.28 -5.59
C SER A 445 41.87 -14.47 -4.51
N ASP A 446 42.12 -13.18 -4.75
CA ASP A 446 42.65 -12.28 -3.74
C ASP A 446 41.52 -11.82 -2.82
N THR A 447 41.71 -12.01 -1.52
CA THR A 447 40.73 -11.65 -0.48
C THR A 447 40.50 -10.13 -0.37
N HIS A 448 41.35 -9.33 -0.99
CA HIS A 448 41.20 -7.88 -1.10
C HIS A 448 40.51 -7.44 -2.39
N SER A 449 40.19 -8.36 -3.30
CA SER A 449 39.55 -8.02 -4.57
C SER A 449 38.09 -7.59 -4.41
N TRP A 450 37.61 -6.79 -5.36
CA TRP A 450 36.20 -6.39 -5.39
C TRP A 450 35.29 -7.61 -5.54
N GLN A 451 35.69 -8.57 -6.39
CA GLN A 451 34.90 -9.78 -6.65
C GLN A 451 34.82 -10.68 -5.41
N TRP A 452 35.88 -10.74 -4.58
CA TRP A 452 35.82 -11.48 -3.33
C TRP A 452 34.73 -10.94 -2.41
N TRP A 453 34.67 -9.61 -2.25
CA TRP A 453 33.69 -8.93 -1.40
C TRP A 453 32.29 -8.89 -2.01
N TRP A 454 32.16 -8.75 -3.34
CA TRP A 454 30.90 -8.99 -4.06
C TRP A 454 30.27 -10.31 -3.61
N ASN A 455 31.04 -11.39 -3.68
CA ASN A 455 30.59 -12.73 -3.36
C ASN A 455 30.37 -12.97 -1.86
N THR A 456 30.48 -11.97 -0.97
CA THR A 456 30.18 -12.18 0.45
C THR A 456 28.69 -12.16 0.76
N HIS A 457 27.88 -11.58 -0.12
CA HIS A 457 26.43 -11.49 0.04
C HIS A 457 25.70 -12.33 -1.01
N TRP A 458 24.89 -13.29 -0.53
CA TRP A 458 24.04 -14.17 -1.33
C TRP A 458 22.67 -14.27 -0.66
N MET A 459 21.64 -14.64 -1.41
CA MET A 459 20.37 -14.97 -0.77
C MET A 459 20.52 -16.28 -0.01
N LYS A 460 19.99 -16.34 1.22
CA LYS A 460 19.84 -17.57 2.01
C LYS A 460 18.37 -17.70 2.39
N GLY A 461 17.76 -18.89 2.28
CA GLY A 461 16.36 -19.10 2.73
C GLY A 461 15.29 -18.90 1.66
N TYR A 462 14.23 -18.14 1.96
CA TYR A 462 13.06 -18.00 1.10
C TYR A 462 13.14 -16.71 0.24
N PRO A 463 12.63 -16.70 -1.01
CA PRO A 463 12.00 -17.82 -1.74
C PRO A 463 12.99 -18.92 -2.12
N VAL A 464 12.58 -20.19 -1.94
CA VAL A 464 13.45 -21.37 -2.16
C VAL A 464 14.09 -21.39 -3.55
N VAL A 465 13.35 -20.98 -4.59
CA VAL A 465 13.86 -20.93 -5.97
C VAL A 465 15.06 -19.97 -6.10
N MET A 466 15.01 -18.82 -5.43
CA MET A 466 16.10 -17.85 -5.44
C MET A 466 17.28 -18.34 -4.60
N TRP A 467 17.01 -19.06 -3.52
CA TRP A 467 18.06 -19.75 -2.75
C TRP A 467 18.78 -20.82 -3.56
N GLU A 468 18.07 -21.65 -4.30
CA GLU A 468 18.66 -22.69 -5.16
C GLU A 468 19.54 -22.08 -6.26
N GLU A 469 19.08 -21.00 -6.90
CA GLU A 469 19.85 -20.27 -7.90
C GLU A 469 21.10 -19.61 -7.29
N SER A 470 20.94 -18.93 -6.15
CA SER A 470 22.04 -18.30 -5.41
C SER A 470 23.09 -19.33 -4.96
N MET A 471 22.65 -20.49 -4.49
CA MET A 471 23.51 -21.61 -4.13
C MET A 471 24.30 -22.15 -5.31
N LYS A 472 23.66 -22.27 -6.48
CA LYS A 472 24.33 -22.73 -7.70
C LYS A 472 25.42 -21.74 -8.12
N VAL A 473 25.10 -20.46 -8.24
CA VAL A 473 26.06 -19.42 -8.64
C VAL A 473 27.24 -19.35 -7.66
N LYS A 474 26.98 -19.43 -6.36
CA LYS A 474 28.04 -19.49 -5.33
C LYS A 474 28.93 -20.71 -5.49
N THR A 475 28.35 -21.89 -5.72
CA THR A 475 29.09 -23.15 -5.89
C THR A 475 30.03 -23.06 -7.09
N ASP A 476 29.54 -22.54 -8.21
CA ASP A 476 30.34 -22.33 -9.42
C ASP A 476 31.45 -21.29 -9.17
N ALA A 477 31.15 -20.20 -8.44
CA ALA A 477 32.12 -19.18 -8.07
C ALA A 477 33.24 -19.74 -7.17
N ILE A 478 32.94 -20.61 -6.20
CA ILE A 478 33.94 -21.27 -5.35
C ILE A 478 34.77 -22.27 -6.16
N ALA A 479 34.13 -23.07 -7.02
CA ALA A 479 34.81 -24.08 -7.82
C ALA A 479 35.85 -23.48 -8.79
N SER A 480 35.63 -22.23 -9.23
CA SER A 480 36.57 -21.50 -10.10
C SER A 480 37.81 -20.93 -9.36
N LEU A 481 37.83 -20.93 -8.03
CA LEU A 481 38.96 -20.45 -7.23
C LEU A 481 40.09 -21.48 -7.09
N PRO A 482 41.34 -21.04 -6.85
CA PRO A 482 42.41 -21.94 -6.41
C PRO A 482 42.06 -22.65 -5.09
N SER A 483 42.41 -23.95 -4.98
CA SER A 483 42.10 -24.76 -3.80
C SER A 483 42.64 -24.20 -2.47
N SER A 484 43.69 -23.36 -2.51
CA SER A 484 44.26 -22.70 -1.33
C SER A 484 43.31 -21.71 -0.64
N VAL A 485 42.34 -21.15 -1.37
CA VAL A 485 41.40 -20.14 -0.86
C VAL A 485 39.95 -20.63 -0.83
N GLN A 486 39.63 -21.76 -1.46
CA GLN A 486 38.26 -22.31 -1.53
C GLN A 486 37.61 -22.50 -0.15
N SER A 487 38.33 -23.06 0.82
CA SER A 487 37.78 -23.27 2.17
C SER A 487 37.47 -21.96 2.91
N LEU A 488 38.26 -20.91 2.67
CA LEU A 488 38.01 -19.59 3.22
C LEU A 488 36.85 -18.90 2.50
N ALA A 489 36.77 -19.05 1.17
CA ALA A 489 35.66 -18.53 0.36
C ALA A 489 34.34 -19.19 0.79
N GLU A 490 34.30 -20.50 0.93
CA GLU A 490 33.13 -21.23 1.41
C GLU A 490 32.69 -20.76 2.81
N ALA A 491 33.63 -20.66 3.76
CA ALA A 491 33.32 -20.23 5.12
C ALA A 491 32.87 -18.75 5.19
N THR A 492 33.39 -17.89 4.32
CA THR A 492 33.04 -16.46 4.27
C THR A 492 31.70 -16.25 3.56
N TRP A 493 31.53 -16.84 2.38
CA TRP A 493 30.39 -16.61 1.49
C TRP A 493 29.15 -17.40 1.93
N ASP A 494 29.30 -18.55 2.61
CA ASP A 494 28.16 -19.23 3.27
C ASP A 494 27.74 -18.56 4.59
N GLY A 495 28.57 -17.64 5.09
CA GLY A 495 28.32 -16.87 6.30
C GLY A 495 27.16 -15.89 6.18
N CYS A 496 26.75 -15.51 4.95
CA CYS A 496 25.60 -14.62 4.70
C CYS A 496 24.33 -15.14 5.41
N GLN A 497 23.56 -14.22 5.99
CA GLN A 497 22.34 -14.54 6.73
C GLN A 497 21.10 -14.27 5.87
N ALA A 498 20.04 -15.04 6.10
CA ALA A 498 18.84 -14.98 5.29
C ALA A 498 18.00 -13.73 5.58
N HIS A 499 17.33 -13.27 4.53
CA HIS A 499 16.23 -12.32 4.56
C HIS A 499 14.96 -13.15 4.37
N PRO A 500 13.92 -12.89 5.17
CA PRO A 500 13.01 -13.78 5.91
C PRO A 500 12.87 -15.31 5.63
N MET A 501 12.43 -15.98 6.71
CA MET A 501 11.86 -17.34 6.88
C MET A 501 12.35 -18.50 6.01
N ASN A 502 13.19 -19.38 6.58
CA ASN A 502 13.14 -20.81 6.29
C ASN A 502 12.33 -21.54 7.39
N PRO A 503 11.06 -21.93 7.15
CA PRO A 503 10.20 -22.53 8.17
C PRO A 503 10.66 -23.92 8.63
N ASP A 504 11.56 -24.58 7.89
CA ASP A 504 11.93 -25.98 8.07
C ASP A 504 13.22 -26.20 8.90
N ASN A 505 13.93 -25.13 9.28
CA ASN A 505 15.17 -25.23 10.06
C ASN A 505 15.14 -24.44 11.39
N PRO A 506 14.75 -25.09 12.50
CA PRO A 506 14.69 -24.44 13.83
C PRO A 506 16.05 -24.15 14.46
N GLU A 507 17.18 -24.57 13.88
CA GLU A 507 18.52 -24.10 14.30
C GLU A 507 18.93 -22.79 13.61
N GLN A 508 18.14 -22.33 12.62
CA GLN A 508 18.40 -21.14 11.81
C GLN A 508 17.34 -20.05 12.05
N TYR A 509 17.31 -19.47 13.26
CA TYR A 509 16.53 -18.26 13.56
C TYR A 509 17.14 -17.04 12.84
N GLN A 510 16.88 -16.91 11.54
CA GLN A 510 17.75 -16.18 10.61
C GLN A 510 17.82 -14.66 10.80
N GLU A 511 16.82 -14.01 11.39
CA GLU A 511 16.89 -12.57 11.67
C GLU A 511 17.70 -12.21 12.92
N TRP A 512 18.03 -13.18 13.79
CA TRP A 512 18.90 -12.92 14.94
C TRP A 512 20.23 -12.33 14.47
N PHE A 513 20.73 -12.83 13.36
CA PHE A 513 22.12 -12.72 12.98
C PHE A 513 22.39 -11.73 11.85
N ILE A 514 21.35 -11.23 11.19
CA ILE A 514 21.45 -10.35 10.03
C ILE A 514 22.25 -9.07 10.33
N TRP A 515 21.91 -8.32 11.38
CA TRP A 515 22.61 -7.07 11.73
C TRP A 515 24.02 -7.29 12.27
N PRO A 516 24.24 -8.25 13.20
CA PRO A 516 25.60 -8.60 13.62
C PRO A 516 26.50 -9.03 12.46
N TRP A 517 25.98 -9.83 11.52
CA TRP A 517 26.74 -10.26 10.35
C TRP A 517 27.13 -9.08 9.47
N HIS A 518 26.19 -8.21 9.12
CA HIS A 518 26.47 -7.00 8.33
C HIS A 518 27.50 -6.10 9.02
N ARG A 519 27.38 -5.88 10.33
CA ARG A 519 28.34 -5.06 11.09
C ARG A 519 29.76 -5.62 11.03
N LEU A 520 29.93 -6.92 11.28
CA LEU A 520 31.24 -7.58 11.25
C LEU A 520 31.83 -7.62 9.83
N MET A 521 30.99 -7.87 8.82
CA MET A 521 31.37 -7.77 7.41
C MET A 521 31.87 -6.36 7.06
N LEU A 522 31.11 -5.31 7.42
CA LEU A 522 31.49 -3.92 7.16
C LEU A 522 32.78 -3.53 7.88
N TYR A 523 32.96 -4.00 9.12
CA TYR A 523 34.20 -3.79 9.86
C TYR A 523 35.39 -4.38 9.10
N GLN A 524 35.26 -5.61 8.62
CA GLN A 524 36.35 -6.30 7.95
C GLN A 524 36.62 -5.76 6.53
N PHE A 525 35.56 -5.42 5.80
CA PHE A 525 35.65 -4.74 4.50
C PHE A 525 36.36 -3.38 4.62
N GLU A 526 36.08 -2.62 5.68
CA GLU A 526 36.76 -1.36 5.95
C GLU A 526 38.26 -1.56 6.21
N GLN A 527 38.67 -2.65 6.88
CA GLN A 527 40.10 -2.96 7.02
C GLN A 527 40.75 -3.29 5.67
N THR A 528 40.06 -4.06 4.83
CA THR A 528 40.52 -4.34 3.46
C THR A 528 40.69 -3.06 2.66
N ILE A 529 39.77 -2.10 2.78
CA ILE A 529 39.93 -0.80 2.12
C ILE A 529 41.17 -0.08 2.64
N ARG A 530 41.41 -0.04 3.95
CA ARG A 530 42.64 0.58 4.51
C ARG A 530 43.90 -0.05 3.95
N GLU A 531 43.90 -1.37 3.77
CA GLU A 531 45.03 -2.06 3.15
C GLU A 531 45.20 -1.70 1.68
N VAL A 532 44.15 -1.83 0.89
CA VAL A 532 44.25 -1.59 -0.55
C VAL A 532 44.57 -0.13 -0.86
N SER A 533 44.01 0.80 -0.07
CA SER A 533 44.25 2.24 -0.23
C SER A 533 45.53 2.74 0.46
N GLN A 534 46.12 1.95 1.34
CA GLN A 534 47.23 2.34 2.23
C GLN A 534 46.91 3.60 3.04
N ASP A 535 45.67 3.69 3.55
CA ASP A 535 45.14 4.85 4.28
C ASP A 535 44.48 4.40 5.59
N ASP A 536 45.25 4.39 6.68
CA ASP A 536 44.79 3.94 8.01
C ASP A 536 43.72 4.85 8.65
N ASP A 537 43.57 6.07 8.14
CA ASP A 537 42.56 7.04 8.56
C ASP A 537 41.25 6.88 7.78
N PHE A 538 41.18 6.00 6.78
CA PHE A 538 39.93 5.71 6.09
C PHE A 538 38.86 5.17 7.06
N THR A 539 37.63 5.64 6.88
CA THR A 539 36.42 5.13 7.52
C THR A 539 35.33 5.03 6.46
N LEU A 540 34.59 3.93 6.44
CA LEU A 540 33.52 3.74 5.48
C LEU A 540 32.43 4.81 5.72
N PRO A 541 32.07 5.63 4.73
CA PRO A 541 30.99 6.57 4.91
C PRO A 541 29.64 5.84 4.79
N TYR A 542 28.58 6.46 5.27
CA TYR A 542 27.23 5.90 5.14
C TYR A 542 26.33 6.82 4.32
N TRP A 543 25.35 6.22 3.64
CA TRP A 543 24.35 6.97 2.88
C TRP A 543 22.99 6.90 3.57
N ASN A 544 22.41 8.06 3.83
CA ASN A 544 21.17 8.17 4.59
C ASN A 544 20.03 8.80 3.75
N PRO A 545 19.14 7.97 3.18
CA PRO A 545 17.95 8.44 2.45
C PRO A 545 16.74 8.74 3.35
N VAL A 546 16.79 8.42 4.64
CA VAL A 546 15.64 8.48 5.57
C VAL A 546 15.80 9.59 6.61
N THR A 547 16.05 10.82 6.15
CA THR A 547 16.21 12.00 7.01
C THR A 547 14.92 12.80 7.20
N GLY A 548 13.89 12.51 6.41
CA GLY A 548 12.71 13.37 6.27
C GLY A 548 12.88 14.56 5.31
N ASN A 549 14.09 14.74 4.74
CA ASN A 549 14.34 15.72 3.68
C ASN A 549 14.26 15.04 2.32
N GLU A 550 13.42 15.56 1.43
CA GLU A 550 13.18 14.98 0.11
C GLU A 550 14.44 14.93 -0.77
N ALA A 551 15.36 15.88 -0.60
CA ALA A 551 16.62 15.90 -1.35
C ALA A 551 17.54 14.70 -1.04
N ASP A 552 17.37 14.09 0.13
CA ASP A 552 18.19 12.97 0.58
C ASP A 552 17.74 11.63 -0.01
N LEU A 553 16.53 11.59 -0.57
CA LEU A 553 15.97 10.44 -1.29
C LEU A 553 16.54 10.30 -2.71
N SER A 554 17.35 11.24 -3.17
CA SER A 554 18.10 11.10 -4.42
C SER A 554 19.48 10.52 -4.12
N LEU A 555 19.90 9.53 -4.92
CA LEU A 555 21.25 9.00 -4.84
C LEU A 555 22.27 10.16 -5.03
N PRO A 556 23.44 10.19 -4.39
CA PRO A 556 24.39 11.28 -4.62
C PRO A 556 25.05 11.24 -6.00
N PHE A 557 25.47 12.41 -6.49
CA PHE A 557 25.98 12.56 -7.87
C PHE A 557 27.16 11.64 -8.19
N ALA A 558 28.11 11.49 -7.25
CA ALA A 558 29.27 10.60 -7.42
C ALA A 558 28.91 9.12 -7.64
N LEU A 559 27.69 8.69 -7.29
CA LEU A 559 27.20 7.33 -7.51
C LEU A 559 26.39 7.21 -8.80
N ARG A 560 26.05 8.32 -9.45
CA ARG A 560 25.23 8.39 -10.67
C ARG A 560 25.99 8.85 -11.90
N ASP A 561 27.16 9.45 -11.72
CA ASP A 561 28.04 9.89 -12.79
C ASP A 561 28.66 8.66 -13.50
N PRO A 562 28.38 8.41 -14.79
CA PRO A 562 28.97 7.29 -15.52
C PRO A 562 30.51 7.29 -15.58
N ALA A 563 31.15 8.43 -15.31
CA ALA A 563 32.62 8.53 -15.20
C ALA A 563 33.16 8.07 -13.83
N SER A 564 32.30 7.85 -12.85
CA SER A 564 32.68 7.43 -11.50
C SER A 564 32.82 5.91 -11.40
N GLU A 565 33.83 5.46 -10.65
CA GLU A 565 34.02 4.05 -10.30
C GLU A 565 32.88 3.48 -9.43
N LEU A 566 32.09 4.37 -8.80
CA LEU A 566 30.94 4.00 -7.98
C LEU A 566 29.62 3.89 -8.77
N PHE A 567 29.65 4.22 -10.06
CA PHE A 567 28.48 4.09 -10.92
C PHE A 567 28.13 2.64 -11.19
N ASN A 568 26.83 2.35 -11.15
CA ASN A 568 26.30 1.08 -11.62
C ASN A 568 25.15 1.34 -12.60
N SER A 569 25.31 0.88 -13.84
CA SER A 569 24.35 1.08 -14.92
C SER A 569 23.10 0.22 -14.78
N THR A 570 23.11 -0.82 -13.95
CA THR A 570 21.97 -1.73 -13.78
C THR A 570 20.83 -1.11 -12.97
N ARG A 571 21.13 -0.10 -12.12
CA ARG A 571 20.12 0.63 -11.32
C ARG A 571 19.05 1.26 -12.23
N TYR A 572 17.88 1.52 -11.65
CA TYR A 572 16.78 2.09 -12.43
C TYR A 572 17.16 3.41 -13.13
N PRO A 573 16.71 3.64 -14.37
CA PRO A 573 17.11 4.84 -15.13
C PRO A 573 16.81 6.17 -14.43
N TRP A 574 15.69 6.27 -13.71
CA TRP A 574 15.34 7.50 -12.95
C TRP A 574 16.23 7.69 -11.72
N VAL A 575 16.63 6.59 -11.06
CA VAL A 575 17.58 6.63 -9.95
C VAL A 575 18.91 7.15 -10.44
N ASN A 576 19.46 6.60 -11.53
CA ASN A 576 20.67 7.13 -12.16
C ASN A 576 20.48 8.55 -12.73
N GLY A 577 19.25 8.90 -13.12
CA GLY A 577 18.86 10.26 -13.51
C GLY A 577 18.83 11.28 -12.36
N GLY A 578 18.98 10.85 -11.10
CA GLY A 578 18.98 11.73 -9.93
C GLY A 578 17.59 12.02 -9.36
N GLU A 579 16.57 11.31 -9.84
CA GLU A 579 15.23 11.37 -9.26
C GLU A 579 15.19 10.67 -7.89
N ARG A 580 14.12 10.93 -7.13
CA ARG A 580 13.90 10.32 -5.83
C ARG A 580 13.71 8.81 -5.94
N LEU A 581 14.22 8.09 -4.95
CA LEU A 581 14.09 6.63 -4.82
C LEU A 581 12.66 6.18 -4.59
N ASP A 582 11.90 6.95 -3.81
CA ASP A 582 10.50 6.69 -3.50
C ASP A 582 9.54 7.14 -4.60
N LYS A 583 10.04 7.47 -5.80
CA LYS A 583 9.21 7.89 -6.93
C LYS A 583 8.02 6.95 -7.21
N PRO A 584 8.16 5.61 -7.13
CA PRO A 584 7.02 4.71 -7.34
C PRO A 584 6.00 4.72 -6.20
N VAL A 585 6.41 5.01 -4.95
CA VAL A 585 5.57 4.99 -3.75
C VAL A 585 6.02 6.10 -2.77
N MET A 586 5.60 7.34 -3.03
CA MET A 586 6.11 8.51 -2.31
C MET A 586 5.95 8.40 -0.78
N GLY A 587 7.02 8.67 -0.03
CA GLY A 587 7.06 8.73 1.44
C GLY A 587 7.00 7.38 2.15
N TRP A 588 7.25 6.28 1.44
CA TRP A 588 7.23 4.93 2.00
C TRP A 588 8.49 4.51 2.79
N LEU A 589 9.67 5.10 2.54
CA LEU A 589 10.87 4.82 3.31
C LEU A 589 10.78 5.56 4.64
N SER A 590 10.83 4.84 5.77
CA SER A 590 10.64 5.41 7.10
C SER A 590 11.66 4.88 8.10
N LEU A 591 11.60 5.44 9.32
CA LEU A 591 12.40 5.01 10.47
C LEU A 591 11.51 4.37 11.56
N ASP A 592 10.34 3.86 11.19
CA ASP A 592 9.37 3.31 12.15
C ASP A 592 9.90 2.11 12.94
N CYS A 593 10.89 1.39 12.39
CA CYS A 593 11.61 0.35 13.12
C CYS A 593 12.17 0.85 14.47
N LEU A 594 12.58 2.12 14.58
CA LEU A 594 13.08 2.69 15.84
C LEU A 594 12.03 2.81 16.95
N ASN A 595 10.74 2.69 16.63
CA ASN A 595 9.67 2.66 17.63
C ASN A 595 9.58 1.31 18.36
N GLU A 596 10.14 0.24 17.77
CA GLU A 596 10.14 -1.08 18.39
C GLU A 596 11.03 -1.13 19.63
N LYS A 597 10.62 -1.91 20.64
CA LYS A 597 11.34 -2.02 21.93
C LYS A 597 12.05 -3.35 22.13
N PHE A 598 11.68 -4.36 21.34
CA PHE A 598 12.24 -5.69 21.40
C PHE A 598 13.07 -5.95 20.15
N TYR A 599 14.22 -6.59 20.32
CA TYR A 599 15.09 -6.96 19.20
C TYR A 599 14.31 -7.85 18.22
N ILE A 600 13.67 -8.91 18.76
CA ILE A 600 12.73 -9.80 18.08
C ILE A 600 11.65 -10.19 19.11
N ASP A 601 10.37 -10.12 18.74
CA ASP A 601 9.22 -10.29 19.64
C ASP A 601 8.69 -11.74 19.70
N SER A 602 9.31 -12.69 18.99
CA SER A 602 9.01 -14.12 19.13
C SER A 602 10.15 -15.01 18.63
N PRO A 603 10.36 -16.21 19.20
CA PRO A 603 11.15 -17.28 18.58
C PRO A 603 10.73 -17.63 17.13
N THR A 604 9.57 -17.14 16.67
CA THR A 604 9.03 -17.30 15.30
C THR A 604 9.12 -16.04 14.40
N GLY A 605 9.72 -14.94 14.86
CA GLY A 605 10.26 -13.87 13.98
C GLY A 605 9.29 -12.87 13.31
N ALA A 606 7.99 -12.84 13.60
CA ALA A 606 7.05 -12.02 12.82
C ALA A 606 6.86 -10.55 13.30
N LEU A 607 7.44 -10.15 14.44
CA LEU A 607 7.30 -8.80 15.04
C LEU A 607 8.60 -8.39 15.75
N GLY A 608 8.96 -7.10 15.75
CA GLY A 608 10.13 -6.55 16.47
C GLY A 608 11.09 -5.71 15.61
N PHE A 609 12.15 -5.16 16.25
CA PHE A 609 13.08 -4.23 15.62
C PHE A 609 13.77 -4.81 14.38
N CYS A 610 14.26 -6.07 14.47
CA CYS A 610 15.04 -6.66 13.40
C CYS A 610 14.22 -6.86 12.13
N ASN A 611 13.04 -7.49 12.23
CA ASN A 611 12.13 -7.67 11.11
C ASN A 611 11.72 -6.33 10.50
N ARG A 612 11.34 -5.35 11.34
CA ARG A 612 10.95 -4.03 10.84
C ARG A 612 12.09 -3.30 10.13
N LEU A 613 13.30 -3.35 10.67
CA LEU A 613 14.47 -2.75 10.02
C LEU A 613 14.79 -3.47 8.69
N ASP A 614 14.67 -4.81 8.66
CA ASP A 614 14.96 -5.63 7.48
C ASP A 614 14.00 -5.31 6.34
N GLN A 615 12.75 -5.00 6.68
CA GLN A 615 11.75 -4.56 5.71
C GLN A 615 11.91 -3.09 5.32
N ASN A 616 11.92 -2.19 6.31
CA ASN A 616 11.96 -0.74 6.10
C ASN A 616 12.91 -0.04 7.10
N PRO A 617 13.98 0.62 6.63
CA PRO A 617 14.28 0.95 5.23
C PRO A 617 15.13 -0.07 4.45
N HIS A 618 15.57 -1.20 5.02
CA HIS A 618 16.55 -2.07 4.34
C HIS A 618 16.05 -2.63 3.00
N PHE A 619 15.09 -3.56 3.00
CA PHE A 619 14.59 -4.23 1.80
C PHE A 619 14.00 -3.22 0.80
N PHE A 620 13.21 -2.25 1.26
CA PHE A 620 12.66 -1.25 0.34
C PHE A 620 13.71 -0.39 -0.35
N THR A 621 14.85 -0.10 0.29
CA THR A 621 15.93 0.64 -0.37
C THR A 621 16.61 -0.19 -1.46
N HIS A 622 16.79 -1.51 -1.25
CA HIS A 622 17.26 -2.43 -2.28
C HIS A 622 16.37 -2.38 -3.53
N ILE A 623 15.07 -2.55 -3.33
CA ILE A 623 14.12 -2.52 -4.43
C ILE A 623 14.02 -1.12 -5.06
N ALA A 624 14.07 -0.04 -4.28
CA ALA A 624 13.99 1.33 -4.78
C ALA A 624 15.17 1.70 -5.71
N LEU A 625 16.36 1.16 -5.45
CA LEU A 625 17.55 1.37 -6.27
C LEU A 625 17.47 0.60 -7.60
N GLY A 626 16.90 -0.61 -7.58
CA GLY A 626 16.78 -1.47 -8.75
C GLY A 626 18.12 -2.05 -9.22
N GLY A 627 18.11 -2.80 -10.32
CA GLY A 627 19.32 -3.41 -10.86
C GLY A 627 19.94 -4.43 -9.92
N ASP A 628 21.27 -4.43 -9.82
CA ASP A 628 22.00 -5.30 -8.89
C ASP A 628 21.56 -5.06 -7.44
N MET A 629 21.18 -3.82 -7.08
CA MET A 629 20.67 -3.55 -5.73
C MET A 629 19.34 -4.25 -5.42
N ALA A 630 18.55 -4.63 -6.43
CA ALA A 630 17.31 -5.40 -6.28
C ALA A 630 17.49 -6.90 -6.57
N ASP A 631 18.67 -7.34 -7.01
CA ASP A 631 19.02 -8.74 -7.23
C ASP A 631 20.03 -9.19 -6.15
N PHE A 632 19.54 -9.94 -5.16
CA PHE A 632 20.33 -10.37 -4.02
C PHE A 632 21.51 -11.31 -4.37
N SER A 633 21.57 -11.84 -5.61
CA SER A 633 22.72 -12.61 -6.09
C SER A 633 23.86 -11.73 -6.63
N THR A 634 23.58 -10.47 -6.98
CA THR A 634 24.56 -9.52 -7.50
C THR A 634 24.72 -8.25 -6.66
N VAL A 635 23.87 -8.07 -5.64
CA VAL A 635 23.80 -6.89 -4.77
C VAL A 635 25.14 -6.45 -4.18
N GLY A 636 25.99 -7.37 -3.74
CA GLY A 636 27.31 -7.07 -3.17
C GLY A 636 28.28 -6.44 -4.18
N GLY A 637 27.98 -6.55 -5.48
CA GLY A 637 28.75 -5.96 -6.58
C GLY A 637 28.48 -4.48 -6.79
N ASP A 638 27.37 -3.94 -6.27
CA ASP A 638 27.05 -2.51 -6.36
C ASP A 638 27.76 -1.72 -5.24
N PRO A 639 28.61 -0.71 -5.54
CA PRO A 639 29.30 0.06 -4.51
C PRO A 639 28.41 0.79 -3.50
N ILE A 640 27.13 1.07 -3.80
CA ILE A 640 26.21 1.69 -2.83
C ILE A 640 25.80 0.72 -1.71
N PHE A 641 25.92 -0.60 -1.93
CA PHE A 641 25.59 -1.64 -0.96
C PHE A 641 26.25 -1.36 0.40
N TYR A 642 27.58 -1.23 0.42
CA TYR A 642 28.32 -1.05 1.68
C TYR A 642 27.95 0.25 2.41
N LEU A 643 27.61 1.30 1.68
CA LEU A 643 27.20 2.60 2.23
C LEU A 643 25.77 2.55 2.80
N HIS A 644 24.87 1.81 2.14
CA HIS A 644 23.51 1.53 2.60
C HIS A 644 23.54 0.69 3.88
N HIS A 645 24.27 -0.43 3.89
CA HIS A 645 24.40 -1.28 5.07
C HIS A 645 25.14 -0.59 6.22
N ALA A 646 26.07 0.34 5.95
CA ALA A 646 26.63 1.21 6.97
C ALA A 646 25.57 2.13 7.62
N ASN A 647 24.53 2.54 6.90
CA ASN A 647 23.41 3.29 7.48
C ASN A 647 22.45 2.38 8.25
N LEU A 648 22.24 1.13 7.85
CA LEU A 648 21.46 0.17 8.64
C LEU A 648 22.15 -0.16 9.96
N ASP A 649 23.47 -0.32 9.92
CA ASP A 649 24.30 -0.47 11.11
C ASP A 649 24.16 0.73 12.06
N ARG A 650 24.14 1.94 11.50
CA ARG A 650 23.88 3.19 12.23
C ARG A 650 22.48 3.21 12.85
N ILE A 651 21.45 2.75 12.14
CA ILE A 651 20.07 2.68 12.65
C ILE A 651 19.98 1.68 13.80
N TRP A 652 20.62 0.52 13.69
CA TRP A 652 20.72 -0.44 14.79
C TRP A 652 21.46 0.12 16.00
N GLU A 653 22.59 0.81 15.82
CA GLU A 653 23.26 1.47 16.94
C GLU A 653 22.43 2.61 17.53
N SER A 654 21.64 3.31 16.71
CA SER A 654 20.69 4.32 17.18
C SER A 654 19.65 3.70 18.09
N TRP A 655 19.10 2.54 17.71
CA TRP A 655 18.16 1.77 18.53
C TRP A 655 18.77 1.33 19.86
N ASN A 656 20.03 0.85 19.87
CA ASN A 656 20.76 0.51 21.10
C ASN A 656 20.91 1.74 22.03
N ARG A 657 21.17 2.92 21.45
CA ARG A 657 21.35 4.18 22.20
C ARG A 657 20.05 4.74 22.78
N LEU A 658 18.89 4.31 22.29
CA LEU A 658 17.59 4.63 22.90
C LEU A 658 17.32 3.83 24.19
N GLY A 659 18.26 3.00 24.64
CA GLY A 659 18.15 2.19 25.85
C GLY A 659 17.57 0.79 25.63
N ASN A 660 17.34 0.41 24.37
CA ASN A 660 16.92 -0.94 24.04
C ASN A 660 18.11 -1.92 24.11
N SER A 661 17.83 -3.22 24.28
CA SER A 661 18.85 -4.23 24.56
C SER A 661 18.90 -5.32 23.49
N ASN A 662 20.11 -5.61 23.00
CA ASN A 662 20.38 -6.78 22.16
C ASN A 662 20.25 -8.09 22.98
N PRO A 663 20.08 -9.25 22.33
CA PRO A 663 20.03 -10.53 23.01
C PRO A 663 21.29 -10.81 23.84
N ALA A 664 21.09 -11.23 25.08
CA ALA A 664 22.17 -11.69 25.97
C ALA A 664 22.40 -13.21 25.92
N ASP A 665 21.64 -13.93 25.08
CA ASP A 665 21.72 -15.38 24.95
C ASP A 665 23.13 -15.80 24.47
N PRO A 666 23.79 -16.76 25.14
CA PRO A 666 25.10 -17.26 24.71
C PRO A 666 25.10 -17.81 23.28
N ARG A 667 24.00 -18.37 22.79
CA ARG A 667 23.85 -18.84 21.40
C ARG A 667 23.97 -17.69 20.41
N PHE A 668 23.47 -16.50 20.80
CA PHE A 668 23.64 -15.27 20.03
C PHE A 668 25.07 -14.77 20.12
N LEU A 669 25.57 -14.51 21.33
CA LEU A 669 26.88 -13.86 21.52
C LEU A 669 28.06 -14.70 21.02
N ASN A 670 27.97 -16.03 21.13
CA ASN A 670 29.04 -16.94 20.74
C ASN A 670 28.97 -17.36 19.26
N ARG A 671 27.90 -17.01 18.53
CA ARG A 671 27.84 -17.26 17.09
C ARG A 671 28.99 -16.54 16.40
N LYS A 672 29.74 -17.26 15.57
CA LYS A 672 30.91 -16.74 14.84
C LYS A 672 30.62 -16.60 13.35
N PHE A 673 31.17 -15.56 12.75
CA PHE A 673 31.22 -15.37 11.31
C PHE A 673 32.67 -15.32 10.83
N THR A 674 32.93 -15.99 9.71
CA THR A 674 34.27 -16.11 9.14
C THR A 674 34.47 -15.03 8.10
N TYR A 675 35.63 -14.37 8.14
CA TYR A 675 36.07 -13.44 7.11
C TYR A 675 37.58 -13.59 6.85
N ALA A 676 38.06 -12.94 5.79
CA ALA A 676 39.48 -12.68 5.61
C ALA A 676 39.85 -11.38 6.33
N ASP A 677 40.88 -11.40 7.17
CA ASP A 677 41.41 -10.24 7.86
C ASP A 677 42.14 -9.29 6.89
N ARG A 678 42.67 -8.17 7.41
CA ARG A 678 43.43 -7.19 6.61
C ARG A 678 44.66 -7.77 5.90
N ASN A 679 45.17 -8.90 6.36
CA ASN A 679 46.33 -9.58 5.80
C ASN A 679 45.92 -10.80 4.96
N GLY A 680 44.63 -10.96 4.65
CA GLY A 680 44.08 -12.11 3.94
C GLY A 680 44.02 -13.41 4.75
N LYS A 681 44.16 -13.36 6.07
CA LYS A 681 44.09 -14.54 6.95
C LYS A 681 42.67 -14.79 7.45
N ARG A 682 42.31 -16.05 7.62
CA ARG A 682 41.02 -16.42 8.23
C ARG A 682 40.89 -15.84 9.63
N VAL A 683 39.79 -15.14 9.90
CA VAL A 683 39.35 -14.71 11.23
C VAL A 683 37.91 -15.15 11.47
N ASP A 684 37.65 -15.77 12.61
CA ASP A 684 36.32 -16.18 13.05
C ASP A 684 35.86 -15.23 14.17
N MET A 685 35.00 -14.27 13.86
CA MET A 685 34.57 -13.21 14.77
C MET A 685 33.26 -13.58 15.48
N PRO A 686 33.23 -13.65 16.83
CA PRO A 686 31.98 -13.84 17.56
C PRO A 686 31.14 -12.56 17.57
N ILE A 687 29.81 -12.68 17.54
CA ILE A 687 28.89 -11.54 17.63
C ILE A 687 29.18 -10.70 18.87
N GLY A 688 29.52 -11.32 20.01
CA GLY A 688 29.85 -10.62 21.25
C GLY A 688 31.02 -9.63 21.14
N ALA A 689 31.91 -9.78 20.15
CA ALA A 689 33.02 -8.85 19.89
C ALA A 689 32.61 -7.61 19.09
N GLY A 690 31.43 -7.62 18.45
CA GLY A 690 30.93 -6.52 17.62
C GLY A 690 29.47 -6.18 17.86
N ASN A 691 28.89 -6.58 19.00
CA ASN A 691 27.50 -6.32 19.31
C ASN A 691 27.21 -4.82 19.52
N ARG A 692 28.25 -4.00 19.75
CA ARG A 692 28.22 -2.54 19.82
C ARG A 692 29.36 -1.94 18.99
N THR A 693 29.13 -0.79 18.36
CA THR A 693 30.15 -0.08 17.55
C THR A 693 31.42 0.24 18.36
N ALA A 694 31.24 0.62 19.64
CA ALA A 694 32.34 0.90 20.56
C ALA A 694 33.31 -0.28 20.75
N GLN A 695 32.83 -1.53 20.67
CA GLN A 695 33.69 -2.72 20.79
C GLN A 695 34.63 -2.87 19.60
N LEU A 696 34.24 -2.33 18.45
CA LEU A 696 35.02 -2.32 17.21
C LEU A 696 35.79 -1.00 17.02
N GLY A 697 35.71 -0.07 17.99
CA GLY A 697 36.48 1.18 17.99
C GLY A 697 36.01 2.24 16.98
N TYR A 698 34.73 2.23 16.61
CA TYR A 698 34.15 3.27 15.75
C TYR A 698 32.81 3.79 16.26
N GLU A 699 32.43 4.98 15.79
CA GLU A 699 31.15 5.64 16.02
C GLU A 699 30.65 6.27 14.73
N TYR A 700 29.41 6.77 14.75
CA TYR A 700 28.82 7.56 13.68
C TYR A 700 28.76 9.03 14.08
N ASP A 701 28.92 9.93 13.11
CA ASP A 701 28.79 11.38 13.31
C ASP A 701 27.38 11.80 13.79
N ASN A 702 26.36 11.01 13.47
CA ASN A 702 24.97 11.25 13.85
C ASN A 702 24.17 9.95 14.05
N TYR A 703 23.24 9.95 15.00
CA TYR A 703 22.34 8.84 15.31
C TYR A 703 20.88 9.21 15.05
N ALA A 704 20.11 8.27 14.52
CA ALA A 704 18.71 8.44 14.20
C ALA A 704 17.83 8.49 15.46
N LYS A 705 16.67 9.14 15.34
CA LYS A 705 15.64 9.19 16.38
C LYS A 705 14.36 8.57 15.82
N PRO A 706 13.54 7.93 16.66
CA PRO A 706 12.26 7.41 16.21
C PRO A 706 11.41 8.56 15.66
N PRO A 707 10.67 8.33 14.56
CA PRO A 707 9.66 9.28 14.12
C PRO A 707 8.64 9.45 15.25
N LYS A 708 8.08 10.66 15.37
CA LYS A 708 7.02 10.89 16.37
C LYS A 708 5.89 9.89 16.09
N PRO A 709 5.40 9.14 17.10
CA PRO A 709 4.25 8.30 16.89
C PRO A 709 3.09 9.20 16.44
N GLU A 710 2.58 8.97 15.24
CA GLU A 710 1.22 9.41 14.92
C GLU A 710 0.33 8.83 16.01
N SER A 711 -0.45 9.68 16.68
CA SER A 711 -1.31 9.26 17.77
C SER A 711 -2.14 8.08 17.30
N SER A 712 -1.97 6.93 17.95
CA SER A 712 -2.76 5.74 17.68
C SER A 712 -4.23 6.14 17.73
N LEU A 713 -4.92 5.96 16.60
CA LEU A 713 -6.36 6.11 16.53
C LEU A 713 -6.97 5.05 17.46
N THR A 714 -7.25 5.43 18.71
CA THR A 714 -8.18 4.69 19.53
C THR A 714 -9.50 4.69 18.79
N VAL A 715 -9.90 3.51 18.29
CA VAL A 715 -11.24 3.26 17.75
C VAL A 715 -12.24 3.47 18.89
N ARG A 716 -12.68 4.72 19.08
CA ARG A 716 -13.92 4.99 19.79
C ARG A 716 -15.04 4.63 18.83
N ALA A 717 -15.80 3.60 19.20
CA ALA A 717 -17.11 3.35 18.62
C ALA A 717 -17.88 4.68 18.59
N SER A 718 -18.25 5.14 17.40
CA SER A 718 -19.09 6.33 17.29
C SER A 718 -20.48 5.99 17.79
N PRO A 719 -21.05 6.77 18.74
CA PRO A 719 -22.47 6.64 19.06
C PRO A 719 -23.30 7.09 17.86
N ALA A 720 -24.42 6.40 17.64
CA ALA A 720 -25.39 6.72 16.61
C ALA A 720 -25.77 8.21 16.66
N ASN A 721 -25.59 8.93 15.55
CA ASN A 721 -26.09 10.29 15.40
C ASN A 721 -27.26 10.29 14.40
N PRO A 722 -28.37 10.99 14.71
CA PRO A 722 -29.62 10.90 13.98
C PRO A 722 -29.60 11.78 12.72
N ALA A 723 -30.29 11.30 11.68
CA ALA A 723 -30.75 11.98 10.47
C ALA A 723 -30.13 13.36 10.16
N SER A 724 -29.25 13.41 9.16
CA SER A 724 -28.94 14.65 8.43
C SER A 724 -29.44 14.52 6.98
N ASP A 725 -30.27 15.49 6.59
CA ASP A 725 -30.98 15.60 5.32
C ASP A 725 -30.10 15.43 4.06
N ALA A 726 -30.73 14.91 3.00
CA ALA A 726 -30.18 14.59 1.69
C ALA A 726 -29.55 15.79 0.93
N PRO A 727 -28.50 15.60 0.11
CA PRO A 727 -28.02 16.65 -0.80
C PRO A 727 -28.69 16.57 -2.19
N SER A 728 -29.36 17.67 -2.54
CA SER A 728 -29.90 17.97 -3.87
C SER A 728 -28.81 18.28 -4.92
N SER A 729 -29.09 17.98 -6.18
CA SER A 729 -28.32 18.25 -7.41
C SER A 729 -28.16 19.73 -7.82
N VAL A 730 -28.05 20.65 -6.87
CA VAL A 730 -28.01 22.10 -7.14
C VAL A 730 -26.60 22.64 -6.93
N ALA A 731 -26.04 23.32 -7.93
CA ALA A 731 -24.82 24.11 -7.78
C ALA A 731 -24.93 25.01 -6.54
N THR A 732 -24.10 24.77 -5.54
CA THR A 732 -24.23 25.41 -4.23
C THR A 732 -23.76 26.87 -4.29
N PRO A 733 -24.46 27.80 -3.63
CA PRO A 733 -23.96 29.16 -3.47
C PRO A 733 -22.57 29.14 -2.82
N ALA A 734 -21.64 29.90 -3.38
CA ALA A 734 -20.31 30.06 -2.78
C ALA A 734 -20.47 30.71 -1.39
N PRO A 735 -19.92 30.10 -0.31
CA PRO A 735 -19.98 30.67 1.03
C PRO A 735 -19.46 32.12 1.05
N ALA A 736 -20.18 33.03 1.69
CA ALA A 736 -19.77 34.42 1.74
C ALA A 736 -18.51 34.60 2.59
N TRP A 737 -17.63 35.51 2.16
CA TRP A 737 -16.44 35.89 2.91
C TRP A 737 -16.18 37.39 2.80
N ASN A 738 -15.55 37.93 3.84
CA ASN A 738 -15.17 39.32 3.98
C ASN A 738 -13.82 39.37 4.71
N LEU A 739 -12.73 39.42 3.95
CA LEU A 739 -11.37 39.19 4.46
C LEU A 739 -10.46 40.39 4.20
N PRO A 740 -9.53 40.71 5.12
CA PRO A 740 -8.55 41.77 4.92
C PRO A 740 -7.42 41.34 3.97
N ASP A 741 -6.89 42.28 3.19
CA ASP A 741 -5.59 42.16 2.52
C ASP A 741 -4.43 42.61 3.42
N GLY A 742 -3.19 42.54 2.93
CA GLY A 742 -1.98 42.95 3.68
C GLY A 742 -1.91 44.44 4.04
N SER A 743 -2.79 45.28 3.48
CA SER A 743 -2.93 46.69 3.86
C SER A 743 -4.00 46.92 4.95
N GLY A 744 -4.72 45.86 5.34
CA GLY A 744 -5.88 45.91 6.24
C GLY A 744 -7.18 46.30 5.52
N LYS A 745 -7.16 46.47 4.19
CA LYS A 745 -8.37 46.77 3.42
C LYS A 745 -9.18 45.50 3.23
N THR A 746 -10.46 45.55 3.56
CA THR A 746 -11.35 44.40 3.44
C THR A 746 -11.87 44.22 2.01
N VAL A 747 -11.85 42.98 1.53
CA VAL A 747 -12.40 42.53 0.25
C VAL A 747 -13.47 41.47 0.51
N SER A 748 -14.60 41.59 -0.17
CA SER A 748 -15.75 40.68 -0.03
C SER A 748 -16.07 39.97 -1.35
N LEU A 749 -16.58 38.74 -1.25
CA LEU A 749 -17.05 37.95 -2.39
C LEU A 749 -18.09 38.72 -3.24
N SER A 750 -18.90 39.59 -2.61
CA SER A 750 -19.94 40.36 -3.30
C SER A 750 -19.39 41.28 -4.40
N LYS A 751 -18.12 41.70 -4.28
CA LYS A 751 -17.42 42.52 -5.28
C LYS A 751 -17.29 41.83 -6.64
N TYR A 752 -17.26 40.50 -6.65
CA TYR A 752 -17.01 39.67 -7.84
C TYR A 752 -18.31 39.13 -8.47
N ARG A 753 -19.47 39.61 -8.03
CA ARG A 753 -20.75 39.24 -8.64
C ARG A 753 -20.85 39.81 -10.06
N GLY A 754 -21.39 39.04 -10.99
CA GLY A 754 -21.55 39.43 -12.39
C GLY A 754 -20.42 38.96 -13.32
N ARG A 755 -19.31 38.41 -12.80
CA ARG A 755 -18.24 37.78 -13.59
C ARG A 755 -17.82 36.45 -12.94
N PRO A 756 -17.32 35.47 -13.71
CA PRO A 756 -16.74 34.28 -13.11
C PRO A 756 -15.49 34.61 -12.30
N LEU A 757 -15.32 33.92 -11.18
CA LEU A 757 -14.22 34.10 -10.24
C LEU A 757 -13.50 32.76 -10.05
N VAL A 758 -12.17 32.77 -10.14
CA VAL A 758 -11.31 31.70 -9.65
C VAL A 758 -10.86 32.09 -8.24
N LEU A 759 -11.22 31.25 -7.27
CA LEU A 759 -10.81 31.42 -5.87
C LEU A 759 -9.76 30.37 -5.52
N ILE A 760 -8.58 30.82 -5.10
CA ILE A 760 -7.41 29.99 -4.80
C ILE A 760 -7.18 29.97 -3.30
N PHE A 761 -7.19 28.80 -2.67
CA PHE A 761 -6.81 28.60 -1.26
C PHE A 761 -5.37 28.10 -1.18
N TYR A 762 -4.54 28.71 -0.33
CA TYR A 762 -3.14 28.34 -0.14
C TYR A 762 -2.71 28.42 1.34
N GLU A 763 -1.78 27.57 1.77
CA GLU A 763 -1.39 27.40 3.18
C GLU A 763 -0.44 28.48 3.74
N GLY A 764 -0.33 29.63 3.07
CA GLY A 764 0.49 30.75 3.51
C GLY A 764 1.98 30.69 3.10
N SER A 765 2.77 31.59 3.67
CA SER A 765 4.18 31.88 3.35
C SER A 765 5.18 30.79 3.78
N GLY A 766 4.78 29.91 4.70
CA GLY A 766 5.57 28.72 5.10
C GLY A 766 5.52 27.56 4.09
N CYS A 767 4.62 27.64 3.10
CA CYS A 767 4.43 26.63 2.06
C CYS A 767 5.25 26.97 0.80
N VAL A 768 6.39 26.32 0.61
CA VAL A 768 7.30 26.56 -0.54
C VAL A 768 6.59 26.34 -1.89
N ARG A 769 5.60 25.44 -1.94
CA ARG A 769 4.81 25.12 -3.14
C ARG A 769 3.77 26.21 -3.47
N CYS A 770 3.28 26.93 -2.48
CA CYS A 770 2.27 27.97 -2.62
C CYS A 770 2.82 29.17 -3.40
N ALA A 771 4.10 29.50 -3.22
CA ALA A 771 4.78 30.51 -4.02
C ALA A 771 4.82 30.16 -5.51
N GLY A 772 5.03 28.87 -5.85
CA GLY A 772 5.02 28.38 -7.23
C GLY A 772 3.63 28.47 -7.89
N LEU A 773 2.59 28.12 -7.13
CA LEU A 773 1.18 28.23 -7.55
C LEU A 773 0.79 29.69 -7.82
N LEU A 774 1.04 30.60 -6.88
CA LEU A 774 0.68 32.01 -7.06
C LEU A 774 1.47 32.65 -8.22
N LYS A 775 2.74 32.28 -8.40
CA LYS A 775 3.58 32.73 -9.53
C LYS A 775 3.06 32.22 -10.89
N SER A 776 2.54 30.99 -10.99
CA SER A 776 2.03 30.46 -12.26
C SER A 776 0.73 31.16 -12.69
N PHE A 777 -0.18 31.40 -11.73
CA PHE A 777 -1.40 32.19 -11.98
C PHE A 777 -1.08 33.65 -12.26
N ALA A 778 -0.06 34.23 -11.62
CA ALA A 778 0.38 35.59 -11.90
C ALA A 778 0.88 35.74 -13.35
N LYS A 779 1.62 34.75 -13.89
CA LYS A 779 2.08 34.75 -15.29
C LYS A 779 0.93 34.75 -16.31
N GLN A 780 -0.21 34.15 -15.97
CA GLN A 780 -1.39 34.07 -16.85
C GLN A 780 -2.51 35.04 -16.44
N ALA A 781 -2.33 35.86 -15.41
CA ALA A 781 -3.40 36.70 -14.88
C ALA A 781 -4.00 37.66 -15.92
N ARG A 782 -3.19 38.10 -16.89
CA ARG A 782 -3.67 38.91 -18.02
C ARG A 782 -4.63 38.13 -18.91
N GLU A 783 -4.40 36.86 -19.16
CA GLU A 783 -5.27 36.01 -19.98
C GLU A 783 -6.60 35.69 -19.28
N PHE A 784 -6.59 35.57 -17.95
CA PHE A 784 -7.82 35.51 -17.14
C PHE A 784 -8.61 36.82 -17.24
N ALA A 785 -7.94 37.96 -17.06
CA ALA A 785 -8.56 39.28 -17.15
C ALA A 785 -9.17 39.56 -18.54
N ASP A 786 -8.41 39.30 -19.62
CA ASP A 786 -8.86 39.41 -21.01
C ASP A 786 -10.02 38.45 -21.31
N GLY A 787 -10.05 37.30 -20.63
CA GLY A 787 -11.14 36.32 -20.68
C GLY A 787 -12.38 36.68 -19.86
N GLY A 788 -12.42 37.84 -19.20
CA GLY A 788 -13.57 38.23 -18.40
C GLY A 788 -13.61 37.61 -16.99
N ILE A 789 -12.54 36.98 -16.52
CA ILE A 789 -12.51 36.16 -15.29
C ILE A 789 -11.65 36.83 -14.21
N ASP A 790 -12.18 36.93 -13.00
CA ASP A 790 -11.46 37.47 -11.84
C ASP A 790 -10.63 36.38 -11.13
N LEU A 791 -9.49 36.77 -10.54
CA LEU A 791 -8.65 35.92 -9.69
C LEU A 791 -8.61 36.49 -8.27
N VAL A 792 -8.72 35.64 -7.26
CA VAL A 792 -8.50 35.98 -5.84
C VAL A 792 -7.82 34.80 -5.15
N ALA A 793 -6.85 35.07 -4.27
CA ALA A 793 -6.27 34.05 -3.41
C ALA A 793 -6.50 34.35 -1.92
N ILE A 794 -6.85 33.33 -1.15
CA ILE A 794 -7.07 33.36 0.29
C ILE A 794 -6.02 32.46 0.95
N GLY A 795 -5.22 33.04 1.83
CA GLY A 795 -4.13 32.38 2.53
C GLY A 795 -4.35 32.30 4.03
N THR A 796 -3.58 31.45 4.70
CA THR A 796 -3.60 31.29 6.16
C THR A 796 -2.69 32.30 6.88
N ASP A 797 -1.86 33.03 6.14
CA ASP A 797 -1.00 34.10 6.67
C ASP A 797 -1.82 35.15 7.42
N SER A 798 -1.27 35.71 8.50
CA SER A 798 -1.82 36.92 9.13
C SER A 798 -1.73 38.12 8.17
N PRO A 799 -2.54 39.19 8.35
CA PRO A 799 -2.41 40.40 7.53
C PRO A 799 -0.99 40.99 7.56
N GLU A 800 -0.30 40.89 8.71
CA GLU A 800 1.09 41.31 8.88
C GLU A 800 2.08 40.44 8.10
N ASP A 801 1.93 39.11 8.14
CA ASP A 801 2.78 38.16 7.39
C ASP A 801 2.53 38.26 5.88
N LEU A 802 1.29 38.54 5.49
CA LEU A 802 0.90 38.77 4.11
C LEU A 802 1.53 40.06 3.57
N LYS A 803 1.55 41.14 4.38
CA LYS A 803 2.21 42.41 4.05
C LYS A 803 3.71 42.22 3.84
N LYS A 804 4.35 41.40 4.69
CA LYS A 804 5.78 41.06 4.57
C LYS A 804 6.04 40.25 3.29
N SER A 805 5.24 39.22 3.04
CA SER A 805 5.35 38.37 1.85
C SER A 805 5.12 39.16 0.54
N GLN A 806 4.21 40.14 0.56
CA GLN A 806 3.99 41.05 -0.57
C GLN A 806 5.16 42.02 -0.78
N ALA A 807 5.76 42.54 0.29
CA ALA A 807 6.95 43.39 0.21
C ALA A 807 8.18 42.62 -0.33
N ASP A 808 8.39 41.38 0.13
CA ASP A 808 9.48 40.52 -0.32
C ASP A 808 9.28 40.08 -1.80
N SER A 809 8.03 39.94 -2.26
CA SER A 809 7.70 39.59 -3.66
C SER A 809 7.95 40.70 -4.70
N GLN A 810 8.09 41.96 -4.28
CA GLN A 810 8.35 43.07 -5.21
C GLN A 810 9.72 43.00 -5.88
N ALA A 811 10.63 42.15 -5.39
CA ALA A 811 11.94 41.90 -6.00
C ALA A 811 11.92 40.83 -7.13
N GLU A 812 10.86 40.00 -7.25
CA GLU A 812 10.81 38.85 -8.15
C GLU A 812 9.56 38.78 -9.06
N GLY A 813 8.72 39.81 -9.05
CA GLY A 813 7.50 39.90 -9.86
C GLY A 813 6.23 39.90 -9.02
N THR A 814 5.43 40.96 -9.14
CA THR A 814 4.22 41.18 -8.34
C THR A 814 3.08 40.25 -8.73
N VAL A 815 2.41 39.64 -7.75
CA VAL A 815 1.13 38.93 -7.95
C VAL A 815 0.03 39.97 -8.27
N PRO A 816 -0.57 39.96 -9.47
CA PRO A 816 -1.43 41.05 -9.95
C PRO A 816 -2.91 40.90 -9.55
N PHE A 817 -3.21 40.09 -8.54
CA PHE A 817 -4.56 39.86 -8.02
C PHE A 817 -4.57 39.84 -6.49
N PRO A 818 -5.72 40.09 -5.85
CA PRO A 818 -5.78 40.21 -4.39
C PRO A 818 -5.36 38.93 -3.66
N LEU A 819 -4.50 39.09 -2.67
CA LEU A 819 -4.21 38.09 -1.65
C LEU A 819 -4.90 38.52 -0.35
N LEU A 820 -5.63 37.61 0.28
CA LEU A 820 -6.45 37.87 1.46
C LEU A 820 -6.05 36.93 2.60
N SER A 821 -6.14 37.43 3.84
CA SER A 821 -5.82 36.68 5.05
C SER A 821 -7.08 36.03 5.64
N ASP A 822 -7.07 34.71 5.77
CA ASP A 822 -7.99 33.92 6.60
C ASP A 822 -7.22 33.20 7.72
N ALA A 823 -6.51 33.97 8.55
CA ALA A 823 -5.69 33.43 9.64
C ALA A 823 -6.48 32.58 10.68
N LYS A 824 -7.81 32.71 10.72
CA LYS A 824 -8.69 31.92 11.61
C LYS A 824 -9.24 30.65 10.95
N LEU A 825 -9.00 30.47 9.65
CA LEU A 825 -9.50 29.36 8.82
C LEU A 825 -11.03 29.28 8.74
N ASP A 826 -11.75 30.38 9.01
CA ASP A 826 -13.21 30.37 9.01
C ASP A 826 -13.75 30.18 7.58
N VAL A 827 -13.08 30.78 6.60
CA VAL A 827 -13.42 30.64 5.17
C VAL A 827 -12.89 29.32 4.61
N PHE A 828 -11.68 28.89 5.00
CA PHE A 828 -11.17 27.55 4.68
C PHE A 828 -12.15 26.45 5.10
N LYS A 829 -12.68 26.51 6.33
CA LYS A 829 -13.70 25.57 6.83
C LYS A 829 -15.03 25.70 6.08
N ALA A 830 -15.48 26.92 5.81
CA ALA A 830 -16.73 27.15 5.09
C ALA A 830 -16.71 26.56 3.66
N TYR A 831 -15.55 26.58 3.00
CA TYR A 831 -15.33 25.97 1.70
C TYR A 831 -14.91 24.49 1.77
N ARG A 832 -14.84 23.90 2.97
CA ARG A 832 -14.33 22.55 3.23
C ARG A 832 -12.92 22.33 2.65
N CYS A 833 -12.13 23.39 2.58
CA CYS A 833 -10.73 23.38 2.16
C CYS A 833 -9.81 23.06 3.34
N VAL A 834 -10.22 22.12 4.18
CA VAL A 834 -9.47 21.63 5.33
C VAL A 834 -9.51 20.11 5.36
N ASP A 835 -8.50 19.48 5.93
CA ASP A 835 -8.48 18.03 6.12
C ASP A 835 -9.36 17.59 7.31
N PHE A 836 -9.33 16.29 7.62
CA PHE A 836 -10.10 15.72 8.73
C PHE A 836 -9.71 16.30 10.11
N ASP A 837 -8.52 16.88 10.23
CA ASP A 837 -7.99 17.51 11.44
C ASP A 837 -8.15 19.04 11.45
N ASN A 838 -8.96 19.58 10.52
CA ASN A 838 -9.15 21.01 10.27
C ASN A 838 -7.84 21.76 9.90
N GLN A 839 -6.82 21.06 9.39
CA GLN A 839 -5.64 21.71 8.83
C GLN A 839 -5.96 22.26 7.44
N PRO A 840 -5.43 23.44 7.06
CA PRO A 840 -5.69 24.06 5.77
C PRO A 840 -5.16 23.19 4.63
N LEU A 841 -5.96 23.02 3.58
CA LEU A 841 -5.58 22.35 2.32
C LEU A 841 -5.50 23.37 1.18
N HIS A 842 -4.92 22.95 0.06
CA HIS A 842 -4.95 23.73 -1.18
C HIS A 842 -6.30 23.57 -1.86
N GLY A 843 -6.78 24.64 -2.47
CA GLY A 843 -8.08 24.64 -3.13
C GLY A 843 -8.11 25.52 -4.37
N ILE A 844 -8.77 25.06 -5.43
CA ILE A 844 -9.17 25.91 -6.55
C ILE A 844 -10.66 25.74 -6.76
N PHE A 845 -11.39 26.86 -6.72
CA PHE A 845 -12.82 26.90 -6.92
C PHE A 845 -13.15 27.78 -8.12
N LEU A 846 -13.99 27.27 -9.02
CA LEU A 846 -14.59 28.06 -10.10
C LEU A 846 -16.00 28.49 -9.67
N ILE A 847 -16.18 29.79 -9.54
CA ILE A 847 -17.44 30.42 -9.14
C ILE A 847 -18.02 31.12 -10.37
N ASP A 848 -19.29 30.84 -10.70
CA ASP A 848 -19.97 31.50 -11.83
C ASP A 848 -20.37 32.95 -11.53
N ALA A 849 -20.83 33.69 -12.55
CA ALA A 849 -21.26 35.08 -12.42
C ALA A 849 -22.45 35.27 -11.44
N GLN A 850 -23.22 34.21 -11.16
CA GLN A 850 -24.29 34.20 -10.17
C GLN A 850 -23.81 33.75 -8.78
N GLY A 851 -22.50 33.60 -8.60
CA GLY A 851 -21.80 33.24 -7.37
C GLY A 851 -22.11 31.83 -6.86
N ARG A 852 -22.27 30.87 -7.77
CA ARG A 852 -22.37 29.44 -7.43
C ARG A 852 -21.06 28.72 -7.74
N VAL A 853 -20.68 27.77 -6.89
CA VAL A 853 -19.51 26.91 -7.12
C VAL A 853 -19.85 25.90 -8.22
N ARG A 854 -19.05 25.89 -9.29
CA ARG A 854 -19.24 25.03 -10.47
C ARG A 854 -18.23 23.90 -10.54
N SER A 855 -17.03 24.13 -10.03
CA SER A 855 -16.03 23.10 -9.79
C SER A 855 -15.21 23.47 -8.56
N GLN A 856 -14.68 22.44 -7.91
CA GLN A 856 -13.72 22.57 -6.83
C GLN A 856 -12.69 21.46 -6.94
N ARG A 857 -11.44 21.79 -6.65
CA ARG A 857 -10.32 20.85 -6.55
C ARG A 857 -9.65 21.14 -5.22
N ILE A 858 -9.75 20.22 -4.27
CA ILE A 858 -9.20 20.35 -2.92
C ILE A 858 -8.26 19.17 -2.71
N SER A 859 -7.02 19.45 -2.31
CA SER A 859 -6.01 18.43 -2.05
C SER A 859 -4.89 18.96 -1.16
N ASP A 860 -4.11 18.04 -0.60
CA ASP A 860 -2.86 18.31 0.09
C ASP A 860 -1.78 18.90 -0.85
N GLN A 861 -1.84 18.59 -2.15
CA GLN A 861 -1.01 19.20 -3.18
C GLN A 861 -1.74 20.34 -3.90
N PRO A 862 -1.06 21.45 -4.25
CA PRO A 862 -1.65 22.51 -5.04
C PRO A 862 -1.88 22.07 -6.49
N PHE A 863 -3.10 22.24 -6.99
CA PHE A 863 -3.40 22.06 -8.41
C PHE A 863 -2.78 23.20 -9.23
N ASN A 864 -1.68 22.94 -9.95
CA ASN A 864 -0.88 23.97 -10.61
C ASN A 864 -0.95 23.93 -12.15
N ASP A 865 -2.16 24.04 -12.71
CA ASP A 865 -2.40 24.13 -14.16
C ASP A 865 -3.33 25.32 -14.48
N PRO A 866 -2.81 26.56 -14.51
CA PRO A 866 -3.62 27.74 -14.80
C PRO A 866 -4.23 27.74 -16.21
N ALA A 867 -3.64 27.02 -17.17
CA ALA A 867 -4.17 26.93 -18.54
C ALA A 867 -5.46 26.09 -18.58
N LEU A 868 -5.51 24.98 -17.85
CA LEU A 868 -6.72 24.18 -17.71
C LEU A 868 -7.81 24.98 -16.97
N VAL A 869 -7.46 25.63 -15.86
CA VAL A 869 -8.41 26.46 -15.08
C VAL A 869 -8.97 27.59 -15.93
N LEU A 870 -8.14 28.25 -16.75
CA LEU A 870 -8.57 29.27 -17.69
C LEU A 870 -9.55 28.72 -18.74
N LYS A 871 -9.27 27.53 -19.29
CA LYS A 871 -10.15 26.85 -20.24
C LYS A 871 -11.51 26.54 -19.62
N GLU A 872 -11.53 26.00 -18.42
CA GLU A 872 -12.77 25.69 -17.67
C GLU A 872 -13.54 26.97 -17.31
N ALA A 873 -12.86 28.02 -16.85
CA ALA A 873 -13.48 29.29 -16.53
C ALA A 873 -14.07 30.00 -17.76
N LYS A 874 -13.43 29.90 -18.94
CA LYS A 874 -13.96 30.43 -20.22
C LYS A 874 -15.23 29.71 -20.70
N GLN A 875 -15.45 28.46 -20.29
CA GLN A 875 -16.70 27.75 -20.55
C GLN A 875 -17.86 28.33 -19.73
N LEU A 876 -17.56 28.90 -18.55
CA LEU A 876 -18.56 29.59 -17.73
C LEU A 876 -18.97 30.96 -18.30
N THR A 877 -18.07 31.64 -19.01
CA THR A 877 -18.40 32.90 -19.71
C THR A 877 -19.24 32.68 -20.98
N SER A 878 -19.07 31.55 -21.66
CA SER A 878 -19.81 31.23 -22.91
C SER A 878 -21.23 30.68 -22.66
N ALA A 879 -21.49 30.14 -21.46
CA ALA A 879 -22.83 29.72 -21.03
C ALA A 879 -23.79 30.90 -20.73
N VAL A 880 -23.30 32.14 -20.70
CA VAL A 880 -24.13 33.36 -20.53
C VAL A 880 -24.52 33.97 -21.88
N ALA A 881 -23.84 33.62 -22.98
CA ALA A 881 -24.13 34.13 -24.33
C ALA A 881 -25.17 33.30 -25.10
N VAL A 882 -25.63 32.18 -24.53
CA VAL A 882 -26.71 31.34 -25.09
C VAL A 882 -27.76 31.12 -24.01
N ARG A 883 -28.48 32.18 -23.67
CA ARG A 883 -29.82 32.13 -23.09
C ARG A 883 -30.65 33.29 -23.61
#